data_AF-A0A832HSM5-F1
#
_entry.id   AF-A0A832HSM5-F1
#
_cell.length_a   1.000
_cell.length_b   1.000
_cell.length_c   1.000
_cell.angle_alpha   90.00
_cell.angle_beta   90.00
_cell.angle_gamma   90.00
#
_symmetry.space_group_name_H-M   'P 1'
#
loop_
_entity.id
_entity.type
_entity.pdbx_description
1 polymer ?
#
loop_
_entity_poly.entity_id
_entity_poly.type
_entity_poly.pdbx_seq_one_letter_code
_entity_poly.pdbx_strand_id
1 'polypeptide(L)'
;MSTIFADLRKAVIAKAFPDGEAENLTKQHRDDLVAGLIDIQQFDSFYQQRHIDVFPFCSTLFYCGATVLEKPRGKVIRIYTLPEETDCCPVVYEWEDNSHIFWDWLDASRPLWKKIVQPGAPPLPMGFHHADPITDKGCRYNWGRYCLDSDYIFIGHRIESTERVVIEWSGIKRRFADNDIIKLSSIHDEQNDKDEGVELVDVLAVYVKAQHLMLYEDDMQAGAAMMQLYTKKRADLIYRHKMEMRPEARPVYVNFKPRPNVFGIFPPGSDYEVCRTAPQVKTDATWTYAFVADIDGEKEEAASVANLIAGWGPAFVIGGGDIWNNKGDSTKTQLDITFGRLYRMFLYPYRGSAGPQVAQYQRFYSAIGNHDRDPAVRFDLVREFLNMPPSTIGGISQPNKGYYDILLGNVHWFFIDSGFMNDGSTIAQEDGITETSPQGRYMLDLIRKSNAPWKIVVLHHPPYASIGDGHNDDYAALRWDFKGAGVNLVLSGHKHWYERCVIDGLPYLVCGLGGAPILSPSESELATGSQVRYNAKHGALLIAATATQLRVFFLNIDSELIDGIQFDKEACTWSSGVAPVTVSQGGSFTPPAPNAQGQIWIGTNTYFDSAGNLWIKTPAGFKKFTGISVDGVIAPTLTD
;
A
#
# COMPACT_ATOMS: atom_id res chain seq x y z
N MET A 1 -13.88 -8.01 -17.55
CA MET A 1 -15.36 -7.96 -17.47
C MET A 1 -15.82 -8.97 -16.43
N SER A 2 -17.12 -9.21 -16.28
CA SER A 2 -17.62 -10.27 -15.40
C SER A 2 -19.00 -10.72 -15.86
N THR A 3 -19.33 -11.98 -15.60
CA THR A 3 -20.67 -12.56 -15.79
C THR A 3 -21.07 -13.30 -14.50
N ILE A 4 -22.36 -13.57 -14.31
CA ILE A 4 -22.80 -14.49 -13.23
C ILE A 4 -22.89 -15.93 -13.75
N PHE A 5 -22.72 -16.91 -12.88
CA PHE A 5 -22.75 -18.33 -13.27
C PHE A 5 -24.07 -18.73 -13.96
N ALA A 6 -25.22 -18.13 -13.60
CA ALA A 6 -26.49 -18.36 -14.31
C ALA A 6 -26.44 -17.95 -15.79
N ASP A 7 -25.87 -16.79 -16.10
CA ASP A 7 -25.76 -16.27 -17.46
C ASP A 7 -24.71 -17.03 -18.26
N LEU A 8 -23.57 -17.37 -17.64
CA LEU A 8 -22.58 -18.27 -18.26
C LEU A 8 -23.20 -19.64 -18.57
N ARG A 9 -23.93 -20.25 -17.62
CA ARG A 9 -24.64 -21.52 -17.85
C ARG A 9 -25.59 -21.42 -19.03
N LYS A 10 -26.43 -20.38 -19.06
CA LYS A 10 -27.39 -20.17 -20.15
C LYS A 10 -26.69 -20.06 -21.51
N ALA A 11 -25.58 -19.32 -21.59
CA ALA A 11 -24.79 -19.16 -22.82
C ALA A 11 -24.09 -20.47 -23.25
N VAL A 12 -23.51 -21.21 -22.29
CA VAL A 12 -22.87 -22.51 -22.53
C VAL A 12 -23.88 -23.54 -23.03
N ILE A 13 -25.02 -23.69 -22.36
CA ILE A 13 -26.06 -24.64 -22.74
C ILE A 13 -26.64 -24.31 -24.12
N ALA A 14 -26.98 -23.05 -24.38
CA ALA A 14 -27.47 -22.62 -25.70
C ALA A 14 -26.46 -22.87 -26.83
N LYS A 15 -25.15 -22.92 -26.52
CA LYS A 15 -24.10 -23.22 -27.49
C LYS A 15 -23.78 -24.71 -27.64
N ALA A 16 -23.90 -25.48 -26.57
CA ALA A 16 -23.72 -26.93 -26.59
C ALA A 16 -24.93 -27.66 -27.22
N PHE A 17 -26.12 -27.10 -27.04
CA PHE A 17 -27.41 -27.69 -27.43
C PHE A 17 -28.31 -26.62 -28.10
N PRO A 18 -28.02 -26.23 -29.36
CA PRO A 18 -28.76 -25.17 -30.05
C PRO A 18 -30.24 -25.50 -30.31
N ASP A 19 -30.56 -26.80 -30.43
CA ASP A 19 -31.92 -27.30 -30.63
C ASP A 19 -32.71 -27.46 -29.31
N GLY A 20 -32.08 -27.18 -28.16
CA GLY A 20 -32.65 -27.28 -26.83
C GLY A 20 -31.94 -28.29 -25.92
N GLU A 21 -31.92 -28.00 -24.62
CA GLU A 21 -31.40 -28.90 -23.59
C GLU A 21 -32.43 -29.99 -23.23
N ALA A 22 -31.96 -31.23 -23.06
CA ALA A 22 -32.81 -32.32 -22.57
C ALA A 22 -33.22 -32.08 -21.11
N GLU A 23 -34.53 -31.94 -20.84
CA GLU A 23 -35.08 -31.58 -19.53
C GLU A 23 -34.57 -32.47 -18.38
N ASN A 24 -34.40 -33.77 -18.65
CA ASN A 24 -33.94 -34.78 -17.70
C ASN A 24 -32.42 -34.77 -17.42
N LEU A 25 -31.63 -33.94 -18.13
CA LEU A 25 -30.18 -33.82 -17.99
C LEU A 25 -29.72 -32.42 -17.52
N THR A 26 -30.66 -31.50 -17.29
CA THR A 26 -30.40 -30.12 -16.81
C THR A 26 -29.51 -30.04 -15.56
N LYS A 27 -29.61 -31.01 -14.64
CA LYS A 27 -28.71 -31.11 -13.48
C LYS A 27 -27.33 -31.61 -13.88
N GLN A 28 -27.26 -32.66 -14.69
CA GLN A 28 -26.03 -33.28 -15.15
C GLN A 28 -25.16 -32.28 -15.90
N HIS A 29 -25.71 -31.53 -16.86
CA HIS A 29 -24.95 -30.53 -17.58
C HIS A 29 -24.49 -29.35 -16.71
N ARG A 30 -25.22 -29.03 -15.62
CA ARG A 30 -24.73 -28.09 -14.59
C ARG A 30 -23.51 -28.66 -13.86
N ASP A 31 -23.57 -29.92 -13.46
CA ASP A 31 -22.46 -30.61 -12.79
C ASP A 31 -21.23 -30.71 -13.73
N ASP A 32 -21.44 -30.99 -15.02
CA ASP A 32 -20.39 -30.98 -16.06
C ASP A 32 -19.79 -29.59 -16.30
N LEU A 33 -20.62 -28.54 -16.35
CA LEU A 33 -20.15 -27.15 -16.47
C LEU A 33 -19.26 -26.76 -15.28
N VAL A 34 -19.64 -27.16 -14.06
CA VAL A 34 -18.82 -26.96 -12.86
C VAL A 34 -17.51 -27.76 -12.95
N ALA A 35 -17.54 -29.00 -13.45
CA ALA A 35 -16.34 -29.80 -13.68
C ALA A 35 -15.39 -29.13 -14.70
N GLY A 36 -15.91 -28.58 -15.80
CA GLY A 36 -15.14 -27.81 -16.78
C GLY A 36 -14.49 -26.56 -16.17
N LEU A 37 -15.23 -25.79 -15.37
CA LEU A 37 -14.68 -24.64 -14.64
C LEU A 37 -13.61 -25.03 -13.62
N ILE A 38 -13.75 -26.17 -12.95
CA ILE A 38 -12.74 -26.72 -12.03
C ILE A 38 -11.48 -27.15 -12.79
N ASP A 39 -11.63 -27.76 -13.97
CA ASP A 39 -10.51 -28.18 -14.82
C ASP A 39 -9.74 -26.98 -15.39
N ILE A 40 -10.42 -25.95 -15.92
CA ILE A 40 -9.76 -24.71 -16.37
C ILE A 40 -8.95 -24.09 -15.22
N GLN A 41 -9.54 -23.97 -14.03
CA GLN A 41 -8.87 -23.43 -12.84
C GLN A 41 -7.61 -24.22 -12.42
N GLN A 42 -7.46 -25.50 -12.76
CA GLN A 42 -6.24 -26.26 -12.43
C GLN A 42 -5.02 -25.82 -13.24
N PHE A 43 -5.23 -25.33 -14.48
CA PHE A 43 -4.15 -24.97 -15.40
C PHE A 43 -4.00 -23.45 -15.60
N ASP A 44 -5.00 -22.68 -15.19
CA ASP A 44 -5.06 -21.24 -15.31
C ASP A 44 -5.27 -20.54 -13.96
N SER A 45 -4.24 -19.81 -13.51
CA SER A 45 -4.28 -19.06 -12.27
C SER A 45 -5.10 -17.76 -12.37
N PHE A 46 -5.53 -17.34 -13.57
CA PHE A 46 -6.43 -16.19 -13.73
C PHE A 46 -7.80 -16.46 -13.05
N TYR A 47 -8.36 -17.65 -13.29
CA TYR A 47 -9.65 -18.08 -12.76
C TYR A 47 -9.58 -18.54 -11.29
N GLN A 48 -8.39 -18.63 -10.70
CA GLN A 48 -8.23 -18.95 -9.26
C GLN A 48 -8.36 -17.72 -8.34
N GLN A 49 -8.53 -16.51 -8.89
CA GLN A 49 -8.36 -15.26 -8.14
C GLN A 49 -9.67 -14.51 -7.90
N ARG A 50 -9.80 -13.96 -6.68
CA ARG A 50 -10.91 -13.08 -6.27
C ARG A 50 -12.29 -13.77 -6.41
N HIS A 51 -12.35 -15.02 -5.97
CA HIS A 51 -13.63 -15.65 -5.67
C HIS A 51 -14.32 -14.87 -4.56
N ILE A 52 -15.62 -14.68 -4.70
CA ILE A 52 -16.47 -14.04 -3.70
C ILE A 52 -17.50 -15.08 -3.27
N ASP A 53 -17.57 -15.35 -1.97
CA ASP A 53 -18.66 -16.13 -1.36
C ASP A 53 -19.44 -15.19 -0.42
N VAL A 54 -20.78 -15.24 -0.48
CA VAL A 54 -21.67 -14.38 0.30
C VAL A 54 -22.58 -15.23 1.17
N PHE A 55 -22.54 -14.98 2.48
CA PHE A 55 -23.24 -15.72 3.51
C PHE A 55 -24.25 -14.80 4.22
N PRO A 56 -25.57 -14.89 3.92
CA PRO A 56 -26.58 -14.18 4.69
C PRO A 56 -26.59 -14.68 6.14
N PHE A 57 -26.99 -13.84 7.10
CA PHE A 57 -27.01 -14.16 8.54
C PHE A 57 -27.49 -15.58 8.86
N CYS A 58 -28.64 -15.98 8.32
CA CYS A 58 -29.30 -17.26 8.56
C CYS A 58 -28.52 -18.49 8.07
N SER A 59 -27.49 -18.31 7.23
CA SER A 59 -26.58 -19.36 6.79
C SER A 59 -25.35 -19.56 7.71
N THR A 60 -25.22 -18.72 8.75
CA THR A 60 -24.05 -18.73 9.65
C THR A 60 -24.32 -19.53 10.94
N LEU A 61 -23.24 -20.01 11.57
CA LEU A 61 -23.28 -20.66 12.88
C LEU A 61 -22.64 -19.76 13.92
N PHE A 62 -23.07 -19.79 15.18
CA PHE A 62 -22.44 -19.07 16.28
C PHE A 62 -21.77 -20.04 17.27
N TYR A 63 -20.54 -19.73 17.69
CA TYR A 63 -19.82 -20.47 18.73
C TYR A 63 -19.21 -19.52 19.74
N CYS A 64 -19.52 -19.72 21.02
CA CYS A 64 -18.97 -18.92 22.13
C CYS A 64 -18.93 -17.41 21.82
N GLY A 65 -19.97 -16.86 21.17
CA GLY A 65 -20.11 -15.44 20.79
C GLY A 65 -19.38 -14.96 19.52
N ALA A 66 -18.71 -15.84 18.77
CA ALA A 66 -18.21 -15.59 17.42
C ALA A 66 -19.22 -16.06 16.37
N THR A 67 -19.22 -15.44 15.19
CA THR A 67 -19.82 -15.99 13.97
C THR A 67 -18.86 -16.99 13.34
N VAL A 68 -19.38 -18.05 12.74
CA VAL A 68 -18.62 -19.20 12.26
C VAL A 68 -19.12 -19.59 10.87
N LEU A 69 -18.17 -19.79 9.96
CA LEU A 69 -18.38 -20.18 8.57
C LEU A 69 -17.47 -21.35 8.20
N GLU A 70 -17.88 -22.16 7.22
CA GLU A 70 -16.97 -23.10 6.56
C GLU A 70 -15.86 -22.32 5.85
N LYS A 71 -14.62 -22.71 6.06
CA LYS A 71 -13.45 -22.12 5.41
C LYS A 71 -13.38 -22.56 3.94
N PRO A 72 -13.24 -21.65 2.97
CA PRO A 72 -13.07 -22.04 1.58
C PRO A 72 -11.75 -22.79 1.40
N ARG A 73 -11.71 -23.73 0.45
CA ARG A 73 -10.51 -24.53 0.13
C ARG A 73 -9.51 -23.74 -0.71
N GLY A 74 -8.98 -22.67 -0.11
CA GLY A 74 -8.02 -21.75 -0.70
C GLY A 74 -7.50 -20.75 0.33
N LYS A 75 -6.78 -19.73 -0.13
CA LYS A 75 -6.32 -18.62 0.70
C LYS A 75 -7.43 -17.58 0.81
N VAL A 76 -7.96 -17.37 2.02
CA VAL A 76 -8.79 -16.20 2.32
C VAL A 76 -7.95 -14.94 2.10
N ILE A 77 -8.45 -14.01 1.29
CA ILE A 77 -7.83 -12.72 0.99
C ILE A 77 -8.37 -11.66 1.96
N ARG A 78 -9.68 -11.66 2.19
CA ARG A 78 -10.37 -10.67 3.02
C ARG A 78 -11.72 -11.22 3.48
N ILE A 79 -12.13 -10.83 4.69
CA ILE A 79 -13.49 -11.05 5.19
C ILE A 79 -14.07 -9.70 5.60
N TYR A 80 -15.33 -9.46 5.24
CA TYR A 80 -16.07 -8.28 5.68
C TYR A 80 -17.56 -8.58 5.82
N THR A 81 -18.29 -7.74 6.56
CA THR A 81 -19.77 -7.75 6.49
C THR A 81 -20.31 -6.60 5.67
N LEU A 82 -21.52 -6.78 5.14
CA LEU A 82 -22.37 -5.74 4.57
C LEU A 82 -23.74 -5.77 5.27
N PRO A 83 -24.45 -4.63 5.38
CA PRO A 83 -25.85 -4.63 5.78
C PRO A 83 -26.70 -5.41 4.77
N GLU A 84 -27.75 -6.11 5.24
CA GLU A 84 -28.49 -7.02 4.36
C GLU A 84 -29.22 -6.30 3.21
N GLU A 85 -29.61 -5.04 3.40
CA GLU A 85 -30.32 -4.25 2.39
C GLU A 85 -29.42 -3.38 1.48
N THR A 86 -28.09 -3.36 1.66
CA THR A 86 -27.21 -2.50 0.83
C THR A 86 -25.77 -3.01 0.70
N ASP A 87 -25.14 -2.74 -0.45
CA ASP A 87 -23.73 -3.09 -0.74
C ASP A 87 -22.72 -2.00 -0.29
N CYS A 88 -23.17 -0.98 0.45
CA CYS A 88 -22.30 0.03 1.02
C CYS A 88 -21.87 -0.28 2.47
N CYS A 89 -20.90 0.50 2.98
CA CYS A 89 -20.42 0.42 4.37
C CYS A 89 -19.89 -0.99 4.79
N PRO A 90 -18.91 -1.57 4.05
CA PRO A 90 -18.31 -2.83 4.45
C PRO A 90 -17.49 -2.70 5.74
N VAL A 91 -17.69 -3.63 6.68
CA VAL A 91 -16.86 -3.73 7.90
C VAL A 91 -15.87 -4.84 7.70
N VAL A 92 -14.59 -4.49 7.55
CA VAL A 92 -13.51 -5.46 7.29
C VAL A 92 -13.00 -6.01 8.61
N TYR A 93 -12.89 -7.33 8.70
CA TYR A 93 -12.35 -8.00 9.87
C TYR A 93 -10.84 -8.19 9.70
N GLU A 94 -10.06 -7.85 10.73
CA GLU A 94 -8.61 -8.06 10.77
C GLU A 94 -8.30 -9.56 10.89
N TRP A 95 -7.25 -10.05 10.24
CA TRP A 95 -6.84 -11.44 10.43
C TRP A 95 -5.99 -11.59 11.71
N GLU A 96 -6.41 -12.51 12.58
CA GLU A 96 -5.61 -13.03 13.70
C GLU A 96 -5.10 -14.43 13.32
N ASP A 97 -3.78 -14.62 13.34
CA ASP A 97 -3.15 -15.88 12.95
C ASP A 97 -3.20 -16.94 14.06
N ASN A 98 -3.24 -16.49 15.32
CA ASN A 98 -3.30 -17.33 16.50
C ASN A 98 -4.72 -17.38 17.09
N SER A 99 -5.39 -18.54 17.00
CA SER A 99 -6.75 -18.70 17.52
C SER A 99 -6.85 -18.47 19.03
N HIS A 100 -5.80 -18.69 19.82
CA HIS A 100 -5.81 -18.36 21.26
C HIS A 100 -5.86 -16.85 21.49
N ILE A 101 -5.06 -16.06 20.77
CA ILE A 101 -5.09 -14.59 20.86
C ILE A 101 -6.45 -14.06 20.39
N PHE A 102 -7.04 -14.66 19.36
CA PHE A 102 -8.40 -14.35 18.93
C PHE A 102 -9.42 -14.58 20.05
N TRP A 103 -9.39 -15.75 20.71
CA TRP A 103 -10.34 -16.06 21.78
C TRP A 103 -10.14 -15.17 23.02
N ASP A 104 -8.90 -14.89 23.42
CA ASP A 104 -8.60 -14.00 24.55
C ASP A 104 -9.03 -12.55 24.26
N TRP A 105 -8.70 -12.03 23.07
CA TRP A 105 -9.17 -10.72 22.60
C TRP A 105 -10.69 -10.66 22.56
N LEU A 106 -11.32 -11.70 22.05
CA LEU A 106 -12.75 -11.75 21.83
C LEU A 106 -13.53 -11.93 23.14
N ASP A 107 -12.97 -12.56 24.17
CA ASP A 107 -13.58 -12.57 25.51
C ASP A 107 -13.45 -11.19 26.17
N ALA A 108 -12.25 -10.60 26.13
CA ALA A 108 -11.98 -9.27 26.70
C ALA A 108 -12.77 -8.14 26.02
N SER A 109 -13.07 -8.25 24.72
CA SER A 109 -13.75 -7.22 23.93
C SER A 109 -15.29 -7.28 24.03
N ARG A 110 -15.86 -8.08 24.94
CA ARG A 110 -17.32 -8.26 25.12
C ARG A 110 -17.87 -7.76 26.45
N PRO A 111 -17.95 -6.44 26.67
CA PRO A 111 -18.92 -5.95 27.63
C PRO A 111 -20.32 -6.41 27.17
N LEU A 112 -21.11 -7.01 28.07
CA LEU A 112 -22.49 -7.50 27.87
C LEU A 112 -22.70 -8.88 27.20
N TRP A 113 -21.69 -9.76 27.09
CA TRP A 113 -21.98 -11.15 26.66
C TRP A 113 -22.88 -11.88 27.65
N LYS A 114 -24.10 -12.22 27.21
CA LYS A 114 -24.94 -13.24 27.83
C LYS A 114 -24.90 -14.50 26.98
N LYS A 115 -24.80 -15.66 27.61
CA LYS A 115 -25.04 -16.96 26.95
C LYS A 115 -26.52 -17.06 26.59
N ILE A 116 -26.87 -16.68 25.36
CA ILE A 116 -28.24 -16.80 24.86
C ILE A 116 -28.48 -18.27 24.49
N VAL A 117 -29.31 -18.95 25.28
CA VAL A 117 -29.80 -20.30 24.97
C VAL A 117 -31.03 -20.15 24.09
N GLN A 118 -30.98 -20.61 22.85
CA GLN A 118 -32.13 -20.60 21.95
C GLN A 118 -33.22 -21.55 22.48
N PRO A 119 -34.45 -21.07 22.77
CA PRO A 119 -35.52 -21.94 23.22
C PRO A 119 -36.01 -22.84 22.08
N GLY A 120 -35.87 -24.16 22.23
CA GLY A 120 -36.48 -25.15 21.33
C GLY A 120 -35.63 -25.63 20.14
N ALA A 121 -34.47 -25.03 19.88
CA ALA A 121 -33.53 -25.55 18.88
C ALA A 121 -32.74 -26.77 19.44
N PRO A 122 -32.57 -27.87 18.69
CA PRO A 122 -31.69 -28.96 19.11
C PRO A 122 -30.24 -28.47 19.19
N PRO A 123 -29.47 -28.85 20.22
CA PRO A 123 -28.07 -28.44 20.33
C PRO A 123 -27.24 -29.06 19.20
N LEU A 124 -26.45 -28.24 18.50
CA LEU A 124 -25.49 -28.75 17.54
C LEU A 124 -24.27 -29.35 18.28
N PRO A 125 -23.54 -30.30 17.66
CA PRO A 125 -22.27 -30.80 18.19
C PRO A 125 -21.28 -29.66 18.49
N MET A 126 -20.32 -29.92 19.38
CA MET A 126 -19.27 -28.98 19.78
C MET A 126 -19.75 -27.65 20.40
N GLY A 127 -21.06 -27.45 20.63
CA GLY A 127 -21.59 -26.22 21.22
C GLY A 127 -21.85 -25.10 20.21
N PHE A 128 -21.96 -25.43 18.92
CA PHE A 128 -22.47 -24.49 17.91
C PHE A 128 -23.98 -24.21 18.13
N HIS A 129 -24.43 -23.06 17.64
CA HIS A 129 -25.84 -22.69 17.52
C HIS A 129 -26.08 -22.12 16.12
N HIS A 130 -27.29 -22.21 15.58
CA HIS A 130 -27.63 -21.46 14.37
C HIS A 130 -27.73 -19.96 14.68
N ALA A 131 -27.46 -19.09 13.71
CA ALA A 131 -27.78 -17.68 13.84
C ALA A 131 -29.32 -17.48 13.84
N ASP A 132 -29.83 -16.75 14.83
CA ASP A 132 -31.25 -16.42 15.02
C ASP A 132 -31.36 -14.95 15.48
N PRO A 133 -32.30 -14.13 15.00
CA PRO A 133 -32.44 -12.73 15.43
C PRO A 133 -32.57 -12.53 16.95
N ILE A 134 -33.04 -13.54 17.71
CA ILE A 134 -33.02 -13.50 19.20
C ILE A 134 -31.61 -13.42 19.80
N THR A 135 -30.59 -13.72 18.99
CA THR A 135 -29.16 -13.66 19.35
C THR A 135 -28.47 -12.37 18.91
N ASP A 136 -29.21 -11.42 18.32
CA ASP A 136 -28.72 -10.06 18.05
C ASP A 136 -28.27 -9.38 19.35
N LYS A 137 -27.24 -8.55 19.24
CA LYS A 137 -26.66 -7.77 20.35
C LYS A 137 -27.17 -6.33 20.38
N GLY A 138 -27.97 -5.93 19.39
CA GLY A 138 -28.56 -4.60 19.25
C GLY A 138 -27.63 -3.57 18.60
N CYS A 139 -26.51 -4.00 18.01
CA CYS A 139 -25.58 -3.13 17.31
C CYS A 139 -24.75 -3.88 16.26
N ARG A 140 -24.44 -3.20 15.17
CA ARG A 140 -23.40 -3.61 14.22
C ARG A 140 -22.07 -3.00 14.69
N TYR A 141 -21.03 -3.82 14.85
CA TYR A 141 -19.68 -3.29 15.08
C TYR A 141 -19.09 -2.79 13.76
N ASN A 142 -18.31 -1.72 13.84
CA ASN A 142 -17.55 -1.15 12.73
C ASN A 142 -16.13 -1.76 12.60
N TRP A 143 -15.82 -2.76 13.42
CA TRP A 143 -14.51 -3.42 13.54
C TRP A 143 -14.68 -4.86 14.01
N GLY A 144 -13.62 -5.65 13.88
CA GLY A 144 -13.55 -7.01 14.40
C GLY A 144 -12.32 -7.74 13.91
N ARG A 145 -12.11 -8.97 14.39
CA ARG A 145 -11.10 -9.91 13.92
C ARG A 145 -11.72 -11.18 13.38
N TYR A 146 -10.96 -11.93 12.59
CA TYR A 146 -11.25 -13.32 12.30
C TYR A 146 -10.00 -14.18 12.48
N CYS A 147 -10.16 -15.39 13.00
CA CYS A 147 -9.12 -16.42 12.96
C CYS A 147 -9.54 -17.58 12.06
N LEU A 148 -8.53 -18.29 11.56
CA LEU A 148 -8.70 -19.50 10.77
C LEU A 148 -8.30 -20.68 11.66
N ASP A 149 -9.24 -21.51 12.07
CA ASP A 149 -8.96 -22.71 12.87
C ASP A 149 -9.61 -23.92 12.19
N SER A 150 -8.77 -24.90 11.86
CA SER A 150 -9.20 -26.14 11.21
C SER A 150 -9.96 -25.87 9.89
N ASP A 151 -11.17 -26.42 9.75
CA ASP A 151 -12.07 -26.21 8.60
C ASP A 151 -12.99 -24.98 8.76
N TYR A 152 -12.80 -24.15 9.79
CA TYR A 152 -13.69 -23.04 10.12
C TYR A 152 -12.98 -21.68 10.08
N ILE A 153 -13.81 -20.67 9.86
CA ILE A 153 -13.49 -19.26 10.07
C ILE A 153 -14.29 -18.84 11.29
N PHE A 154 -13.62 -18.28 12.31
CA PHE A 154 -14.29 -17.64 13.45
C PHE A 154 -14.16 -16.14 13.31
N ILE A 155 -15.28 -15.43 13.41
CA ILE A 155 -15.44 -14.00 13.17
C ILE A 155 -15.95 -13.37 14.47
N GLY A 156 -15.15 -12.48 15.04
CA GLY A 156 -15.46 -11.75 16.26
C GLY A 156 -15.46 -10.26 15.98
N HIS A 157 -16.39 -9.46 16.47
CA HIS A 157 -17.62 -9.84 17.14
C HIS A 157 -18.61 -10.50 16.17
N ARG A 158 -19.53 -11.33 16.69
CA ARG A 158 -20.59 -11.92 15.88
C ARG A 158 -21.43 -10.86 15.17
N ILE A 159 -21.94 -11.20 13.99
CA ILE A 159 -22.80 -10.35 13.15
C ILE A 159 -24.24 -10.21 13.72
N GLU A 160 -24.98 -9.19 13.28
CA GLU A 160 -26.44 -9.07 13.50
C GLU A 160 -27.27 -9.73 12.38
N SER A 161 -28.56 -9.98 12.64
CA SER A 161 -29.54 -10.45 11.65
C SER A 161 -29.72 -9.52 10.44
N THR A 162 -29.29 -8.26 10.58
CA THR A 162 -29.26 -7.24 9.53
C THR A 162 -27.95 -7.21 8.73
N GLU A 163 -27.10 -8.24 8.84
CA GLU A 163 -25.81 -8.34 8.15
C GLU A 163 -25.62 -9.65 7.37
N ARG A 164 -24.84 -9.58 6.28
CA ARG A 164 -24.25 -10.73 5.59
C ARG A 164 -22.73 -10.68 5.67
N VAL A 165 -22.08 -11.83 5.70
CA VAL A 165 -20.61 -11.94 5.56
C VAL A 165 -20.26 -12.12 4.09
N VAL A 166 -19.18 -11.47 3.65
CA VAL A 166 -18.55 -11.67 2.35
C VAL A 166 -17.12 -12.12 2.55
N ILE A 167 -16.73 -13.18 1.85
CA ILE A 167 -15.37 -13.72 1.86
C ILE A 167 -14.79 -13.57 0.44
N GLU A 168 -13.75 -12.75 0.31
CA GLU A 168 -12.88 -12.76 -0.86
C GLU A 168 -11.78 -13.80 -0.66
N TRP A 169 -11.56 -14.70 -1.62
CA TRP A 169 -10.53 -15.74 -1.53
C TRP A 169 -9.92 -16.11 -2.89
N SER A 170 -8.80 -16.84 -2.85
CA SER A 170 -8.16 -17.43 -4.04
C SER A 170 -7.87 -18.92 -3.88
N GLY A 171 -8.07 -19.67 -4.94
CA GLY A 171 -7.94 -21.12 -4.98
C GLY A 171 -8.83 -21.71 -6.08
N ILE A 172 -9.12 -23.02 -6.00
CA ILE A 172 -10.01 -23.68 -6.95
C ILE A 172 -11.43 -23.68 -6.38
N LYS A 173 -12.32 -22.83 -6.91
CA LYS A 173 -13.75 -22.82 -6.57
C LYS A 173 -14.42 -24.04 -7.20
N ARG A 174 -15.03 -24.87 -6.35
CA ARG A 174 -15.60 -26.19 -6.68
C ARG A 174 -17.12 -26.26 -6.56
N ARG A 175 -17.76 -25.18 -6.11
CA ARG A 175 -19.21 -25.03 -5.99
C ARG A 175 -19.55 -23.67 -6.57
N PHE A 176 -20.58 -23.61 -7.39
CA PHE A 176 -21.06 -22.37 -8.00
C PHE A 176 -22.57 -22.21 -7.76
N ALA A 177 -22.95 -21.15 -7.07
CA ALA A 177 -24.32 -20.64 -6.97
C ALA A 177 -24.67 -19.82 -8.22
N ASP A 178 -25.95 -19.62 -8.50
CA ASP A 178 -26.40 -18.96 -9.75
C ASP A 178 -26.00 -17.48 -9.84
N ASN A 179 -25.83 -16.83 -8.68
CA ASN A 179 -25.35 -15.46 -8.51
C ASN A 179 -23.83 -15.33 -8.39
N ASP A 180 -23.06 -16.42 -8.43
CA ASP A 180 -21.60 -16.35 -8.31
C ASP A 180 -20.98 -15.59 -9.48
N ILE A 181 -20.11 -14.63 -9.14
CA ILE A 181 -19.41 -13.81 -10.12
C ILE A 181 -18.25 -14.61 -10.72
N ILE A 182 -18.22 -14.66 -12.05
CA ILE A 182 -17.15 -15.24 -12.85
C ILE A 182 -16.42 -14.08 -13.52
N LYS A 183 -15.16 -13.93 -13.13
CA LYS A 183 -14.25 -12.93 -13.70
C LYS A 183 -13.90 -13.33 -15.14
N LEU A 184 -13.97 -12.35 -16.03
CA LEU A 184 -13.47 -12.39 -17.40
C LEU A 184 -12.41 -11.30 -17.53
N SER A 185 -11.41 -11.41 -18.40
CA SER A 185 -10.55 -10.24 -18.69
C SER A 185 -11.36 -9.14 -19.39
N SER A 186 -10.72 -7.99 -19.59
CA SER A 186 -11.28 -6.85 -20.32
C SER A 186 -10.72 -6.73 -21.73
N ILE A 187 -10.09 -7.79 -22.24
CA ILE A 187 -9.32 -7.75 -23.49
C ILE A 187 -10.19 -8.32 -24.62
N HIS A 188 -10.18 -7.60 -25.73
CA HIS A 188 -10.90 -7.92 -26.96
C HIS A 188 -9.87 -8.31 -28.02
N ASP A 189 -10.04 -9.47 -28.66
CA ASP A 189 -9.12 -9.93 -29.69
C ASP A 189 -9.41 -9.19 -31.02
N GLU A 190 -8.68 -8.10 -31.28
CA GLU A 190 -8.80 -7.30 -32.51
C GLU A 190 -8.55 -8.10 -33.80
N GLN A 191 -7.94 -9.29 -33.74
CA GLN A 191 -7.70 -10.14 -34.92
C GLN A 191 -8.80 -11.18 -35.16
N ASN A 192 -9.57 -11.54 -34.12
CA ASN A 192 -10.64 -12.57 -34.23
C ASN A 192 -12.05 -12.08 -33.88
N ASP A 193 -12.22 -10.81 -33.47
CA ASP A 193 -13.51 -10.20 -33.07
C ASP A 193 -14.27 -11.05 -32.04
N LYS A 194 -13.57 -11.38 -30.95
CA LYS A 194 -14.11 -12.18 -29.84
C LYS A 194 -13.67 -11.65 -28.49
N ASP A 195 -14.66 -11.39 -27.63
CA ASP A 195 -14.47 -11.19 -26.20
C ASP A 195 -14.20 -12.55 -25.52
N GLU A 196 -13.35 -12.56 -24.49
CA GLU A 196 -13.07 -13.77 -23.70
C GLU A 196 -14.34 -14.44 -23.14
N GLY A 197 -15.40 -13.66 -22.84
CA GLY A 197 -16.69 -14.23 -22.43
C GLY A 197 -17.30 -15.18 -23.47
N VAL A 198 -17.13 -14.89 -24.77
CA VAL A 198 -17.55 -15.77 -25.87
C VAL A 198 -16.66 -17.00 -25.95
N GLU A 199 -15.37 -16.86 -25.66
CA GLU A 199 -14.41 -17.95 -25.74
C GLU A 199 -14.47 -18.91 -24.55
N LEU A 200 -14.68 -18.41 -23.33
CA LEU A 200 -14.97 -19.25 -22.16
C LEU A 200 -16.25 -20.06 -22.39
N VAL A 201 -17.27 -19.45 -23.01
CA VAL A 201 -18.47 -20.15 -23.49
C VAL A 201 -18.14 -21.20 -24.55
N ASP A 202 -17.31 -20.88 -25.56
CA ASP A 202 -16.84 -21.85 -26.57
C ASP A 202 -16.12 -23.06 -25.94
N VAL A 203 -15.24 -22.82 -24.97
CA VAL A 203 -14.42 -23.83 -24.29
C VAL A 203 -15.33 -24.75 -23.46
N LEU A 204 -16.20 -24.17 -22.63
CA LEU A 204 -17.08 -24.92 -21.74
C LEU A 204 -18.22 -25.64 -22.49
N ALA A 205 -18.75 -25.06 -23.58
CA ALA A 205 -19.75 -25.73 -24.41
C ALA A 205 -19.20 -26.99 -25.09
N VAL A 206 -17.95 -26.95 -25.55
CA VAL A 206 -17.27 -28.15 -26.09
C VAL A 206 -17.05 -29.19 -24.99
N TYR A 207 -16.69 -28.78 -23.77
CA TYR A 207 -16.56 -29.70 -22.63
C TYR A 207 -17.89 -30.39 -22.27
N VAL A 208 -18.96 -29.61 -22.09
CA VAL A 208 -20.29 -30.12 -21.71
C VAL A 208 -20.85 -31.05 -22.80
N LYS A 209 -20.74 -30.68 -24.09
CA LYS A 209 -21.18 -31.59 -25.17
C LYS A 209 -20.30 -32.85 -25.27
N ALA A 210 -19.01 -32.78 -24.94
CA ALA A 210 -18.15 -33.96 -24.86
C ALA A 210 -18.58 -34.92 -23.73
N GLN A 211 -18.81 -34.41 -22.51
CA GLN A 211 -19.32 -35.22 -21.40
C GLN A 211 -20.68 -35.84 -21.75
N HIS A 212 -21.58 -35.06 -22.34
CA HIS A 212 -22.89 -35.55 -22.75
C HIS A 212 -22.81 -36.70 -23.77
N LEU A 213 -21.99 -36.57 -24.81
CA LEU A 213 -21.75 -37.64 -25.78
C LEU A 213 -21.23 -38.93 -25.13
N MET A 214 -20.26 -38.80 -24.21
CA MET A 214 -19.60 -39.96 -23.57
C MET A 214 -20.43 -40.60 -22.46
N LEU A 215 -21.19 -39.82 -21.69
CA LEU A 215 -21.86 -40.28 -20.46
C LEU A 215 -23.36 -40.52 -20.64
N TYR A 216 -24.01 -39.86 -21.61
CA TYR A 216 -25.48 -39.87 -21.77
C TYR A 216 -25.95 -40.34 -23.16
N GLU A 217 -25.14 -40.20 -24.21
CA GLU A 217 -25.45 -40.71 -25.57
C GLU A 217 -24.65 -41.99 -25.95
N ASP A 218 -23.67 -42.42 -25.13
CA ASP A 218 -22.73 -43.55 -25.36
C ASP A 218 -21.89 -43.45 -26.66
N ASP A 219 -21.80 -42.25 -27.26
CA ASP A 219 -20.91 -41.98 -28.39
C ASP A 219 -19.51 -41.58 -27.89
N MET A 220 -18.77 -42.59 -27.46
CA MET A 220 -17.38 -42.47 -27.02
C MET A 220 -16.44 -41.94 -28.11
N GLN A 221 -16.77 -42.10 -29.40
CA GLN A 221 -15.90 -41.66 -30.50
C GLN A 221 -16.05 -40.16 -30.77
N ALA A 222 -17.28 -39.66 -30.92
CA ALA A 222 -17.54 -38.23 -31.06
C ALA A 222 -17.20 -37.47 -29.77
N GLY A 223 -17.50 -38.05 -28.61
CA GLY A 223 -17.12 -37.51 -27.31
C GLY A 223 -15.61 -37.34 -27.14
N ALA A 224 -14.80 -38.36 -27.50
CA ALA A 224 -13.34 -38.25 -27.47
C ALA A 224 -12.80 -37.19 -28.44
N ALA A 225 -13.38 -37.05 -29.64
CA ALA A 225 -13.02 -35.99 -30.57
C ALA A 225 -13.32 -34.58 -30.01
N MET A 226 -14.46 -34.43 -29.33
CA MET A 226 -14.80 -33.18 -28.63
C MET A 226 -13.87 -32.91 -27.44
N MET A 227 -13.43 -33.93 -26.69
CA MET A 227 -12.40 -33.75 -25.64
C MET A 227 -11.03 -33.32 -26.19
N GLN A 228 -10.65 -33.74 -27.39
CA GLN A 228 -9.45 -33.22 -28.07
C GLN A 228 -9.61 -31.74 -28.46
N LEU A 229 -10.78 -31.37 -29.00
CA LEU A 229 -11.10 -29.97 -29.30
C LEU A 229 -11.13 -29.09 -28.04
N TYR A 230 -11.69 -29.60 -26.94
CA TYR A 230 -11.65 -28.96 -25.62
C TYR A 230 -10.21 -28.70 -25.18
N THR A 231 -9.37 -29.74 -25.23
CA THR A 231 -7.96 -29.64 -24.83
C THR A 231 -7.22 -28.55 -25.61
N LYS A 232 -7.47 -28.45 -26.92
CA LYS A 232 -6.93 -27.37 -27.77
C LYS A 232 -7.47 -25.99 -27.34
N LYS A 233 -8.79 -25.81 -27.30
CA LYS A 233 -9.41 -24.51 -26.94
C LYS A 233 -9.00 -24.04 -25.55
N ARG A 234 -8.90 -24.93 -24.57
CA ARG A 234 -8.39 -24.65 -23.22
C ARG A 234 -6.92 -24.21 -23.25
N ALA A 235 -6.09 -24.86 -24.07
CA ALA A 235 -4.70 -24.46 -24.23
C ALA A 235 -4.55 -23.08 -24.90
N ASP A 236 -5.38 -22.76 -25.89
CA ASP A 236 -5.43 -21.45 -26.54
C ASP A 236 -5.83 -20.34 -25.54
N LEU A 237 -6.88 -20.57 -24.73
CA LEU A 237 -7.31 -19.67 -23.64
C LEU A 237 -6.18 -19.41 -22.62
N ILE A 238 -5.56 -20.47 -22.11
CA ILE A 238 -4.42 -20.39 -21.17
C ILE A 238 -3.23 -19.68 -21.80
N TYR A 239 -2.95 -19.93 -23.09
CA TYR A 239 -1.84 -19.32 -23.80
C TYR A 239 -2.03 -17.82 -23.92
N ARG A 240 -3.24 -17.34 -24.24
CA ARG A 240 -3.57 -15.92 -24.28
C ARG A 240 -3.33 -15.24 -22.93
N HIS A 241 -3.91 -15.76 -21.85
CA HIS A 241 -3.67 -15.20 -20.50
C HIS A 241 -2.18 -15.20 -20.12
N LYS A 242 -1.40 -16.18 -20.59
CA LYS A 242 0.06 -16.21 -20.39
C LYS A 242 0.84 -15.28 -21.32
N MET A 243 0.38 -14.98 -22.53
CA MET A 243 0.99 -13.98 -23.42
C MET A 243 0.66 -12.55 -22.96
N GLU A 244 -0.54 -12.31 -22.47
CA GLU A 244 -0.96 -11.00 -21.94
C GLU A 244 -0.35 -10.70 -20.56
N MET A 245 -0.06 -11.74 -19.77
CA MET A 245 0.81 -11.63 -18.59
C MET A 245 2.31 -11.63 -18.92
N ARG A 246 2.73 -11.67 -20.19
CA ARG A 246 4.10 -11.30 -20.59
C ARG A 246 4.17 -9.80 -20.85
N PRO A 247 5.21 -9.10 -20.35
CA PRO A 247 5.45 -7.71 -20.72
C PRO A 247 6.09 -7.63 -22.12
N GLU A 248 5.28 -7.79 -23.18
CA GLU A 248 5.74 -7.50 -24.54
C GLU A 248 5.71 -6.00 -24.83
N ALA A 249 6.86 -5.45 -25.21
CA ALA A 249 7.02 -4.04 -25.52
C ALA A 249 6.49 -3.74 -26.94
N ARG A 250 5.31 -3.13 -27.05
CA ARG A 250 4.88 -2.42 -28.28
C ARG A 250 4.24 -1.06 -27.96
N PRO A 251 4.51 -0.03 -28.78
CA PRO A 251 4.01 1.32 -28.54
C PRO A 251 2.60 1.49 -29.12
N VAL A 252 1.71 2.15 -28.36
CA VAL A 252 0.38 2.54 -28.86
C VAL A 252 0.14 4.02 -28.59
N TYR A 253 0.23 4.82 -29.65
CA TYR A 253 -0.58 6.03 -29.77
C TYR A 253 -2.03 5.61 -30.08
N VAL A 254 -3.02 6.22 -29.45
CA VAL A 254 -4.14 6.99 -30.08
C VAL A 254 -5.14 7.42 -29.01
N ASN A 255 -5.69 8.62 -29.16
CA ASN A 255 -6.75 9.23 -28.34
C ASN A 255 -7.98 8.35 -28.13
N PHE A 256 -8.52 8.34 -26.91
CA PHE A 256 -9.96 8.19 -26.66
C PHE A 256 -10.48 9.38 -25.84
N LYS A 257 -11.65 9.91 -26.23
CA LYS A 257 -12.29 11.03 -25.54
C LYS A 257 -12.75 10.61 -24.13
N PRO A 258 -12.61 11.47 -23.11
CA PRO A 258 -13.04 11.14 -21.76
C PRO A 258 -14.57 11.01 -21.70
N ARG A 259 -15.04 9.87 -21.18
CA ARG A 259 -16.34 9.79 -20.49
C ARG A 259 -16.08 9.67 -18.98
N PRO A 260 -16.98 10.18 -18.13
CA PRO A 260 -16.64 10.42 -16.73
C PRO A 260 -16.85 9.15 -15.90
N ASN A 261 -15.77 8.65 -15.30
CA ASN A 261 -15.88 7.65 -14.23
C ASN A 261 -16.34 8.34 -12.94
N VAL A 262 -17.65 8.38 -12.75
CA VAL A 262 -18.27 8.43 -11.43
C VAL A 262 -18.01 7.07 -10.76
N PHE A 263 -17.38 7.06 -9.58
CA PHE A 263 -17.79 6.28 -8.39
C PHE A 263 -16.77 6.44 -7.25
N GLY A 264 -17.25 6.93 -6.10
CA GLY A 264 -16.45 7.08 -4.87
C GLY A 264 -17.05 8.09 -3.90
N ILE A 265 -18.06 7.69 -3.10
CA ILE A 265 -18.73 8.53 -2.08
C ILE A 265 -19.07 7.69 -0.82
N PHE A 266 -18.83 8.27 0.38
CA PHE A 266 -19.03 7.77 1.77
C PHE A 266 -20.40 8.27 2.36
N PRO A 267 -20.79 8.21 3.68
CA PRO A 267 -20.15 7.79 4.96
C PRO A 267 -21.10 6.88 5.82
N PRO A 268 -21.38 7.08 7.14
CA PRO A 268 -20.53 7.33 8.34
C PRO A 268 -20.66 6.24 9.47
N GLY A 269 -19.72 6.14 10.43
CA GLY A 269 -19.93 5.32 11.67
C GLY A 269 -18.76 4.85 12.56
N SER A 270 -17.90 5.77 13.04
CA SER A 270 -16.98 5.67 14.21
C SER A 270 -16.06 4.44 14.47
N ASP A 271 -14.83 4.52 13.94
CA ASP A 271 -13.55 4.38 14.68
C ASP A 271 -12.98 3.00 15.09
N TYR A 272 -12.23 2.37 14.17
CA TYR A 272 -10.89 1.79 14.46
C TYR A 272 -10.01 1.99 13.20
N GLU A 273 -9.01 2.87 13.28
CA GLU A 273 -8.14 3.20 12.14
C GLU A 273 -6.88 2.32 12.09
N VAL A 274 -6.80 1.43 11.10
CA VAL A 274 -5.51 1.04 10.53
C VAL A 274 -5.04 2.21 9.67
N CYS A 275 -4.13 3.04 10.19
CA CYS A 275 -3.73 4.30 9.58
C CYS A 275 -3.06 4.15 8.20
N ARG A 276 -3.89 4.14 7.14
CA ARG A 276 -3.53 4.55 5.77
C ARG A 276 -4.06 5.94 5.42
N THR A 277 -4.58 6.67 6.42
CA THR A 277 -5.16 8.01 6.33
C THR A 277 -4.28 9.04 7.00
N ALA A 278 -3.10 9.27 6.43
CA ALA A 278 -2.61 10.65 6.47
C ALA A 278 -3.65 11.55 5.78
N PRO A 279 -3.90 12.75 6.32
CA PRO A 279 -5.06 13.58 5.98
C PRO A 279 -5.24 13.76 4.46
N GLN A 280 -6.36 13.23 3.95
CA GLN A 280 -6.84 13.41 2.57
C GLN A 280 -7.35 14.85 2.39
N VAL A 281 -6.42 15.79 2.33
CA VAL A 281 -6.71 17.22 2.37
C VAL A 281 -5.94 17.90 1.23
N LYS A 282 -6.54 17.86 0.03
CA LYS A 282 -6.22 18.79 -1.07
C LYS A 282 -6.71 20.19 -0.68
N THR A 283 -5.98 20.85 0.19
CA THR A 283 -6.16 22.27 0.51
C THR A 283 -4.82 22.99 0.44
N ASP A 284 -4.89 24.31 0.47
CA ASP A 284 -3.73 25.19 0.59
C ASP A 284 -3.05 25.14 1.97
N ALA A 285 -3.51 24.26 2.89
CA ALA A 285 -2.83 24.03 4.16
C ALA A 285 -1.41 23.49 3.96
N THR A 286 -0.46 24.09 4.68
CA THR A 286 0.95 23.72 4.66
C THR A 286 1.20 22.45 5.47
N TRP A 287 1.54 21.36 4.78
CA TRP A 287 2.04 20.13 5.41
C TRP A 287 3.54 20.24 5.64
N THR A 288 4.01 19.89 6.84
CA THR A 288 5.44 19.88 7.18
C THR A 288 5.95 18.46 7.39
N TYR A 289 7.15 18.20 6.86
CA TYR A 289 7.84 16.91 6.94
C TYR A 289 9.30 17.17 7.31
N ALA A 290 9.93 16.24 8.03
CA ALA A 290 11.39 16.20 8.14
C ALA A 290 11.96 15.05 7.31
N PHE A 291 13.16 15.20 6.75
CA PHE A 291 13.93 14.10 6.17
C PHE A 291 15.24 13.91 6.93
N VAL A 292 15.57 12.66 7.25
CA VAL A 292 16.79 12.26 7.95
C VAL A 292 17.23 10.87 7.49
N ALA A 293 18.53 10.64 7.40
CA ALA A 293 19.12 9.35 7.03
C ALA A 293 20.41 9.12 7.83
N ASP A 294 20.93 7.89 7.86
CA ASP A 294 22.25 7.58 8.42
C ASP A 294 22.34 7.92 9.93
N ILE A 295 21.46 7.29 10.71
CA ILE A 295 21.26 7.51 12.13
C ILE A 295 22.12 6.52 12.93
N ASP A 296 23.22 7.01 13.49
CA ASP A 296 23.95 6.31 14.55
C ASP A 296 23.41 6.75 15.93
N GLY A 297 22.37 6.05 16.40
CA GLY A 297 21.65 6.38 17.63
C GLY A 297 22.45 6.29 18.94
N GLU A 298 23.72 5.86 18.88
CA GLU A 298 24.68 5.89 20.00
C GLU A 298 25.44 7.23 20.11
N LYS A 299 25.29 8.12 19.12
CA LYS A 299 25.97 9.43 19.04
C LYS A 299 25.13 10.57 19.65
N GLU A 300 25.81 11.58 20.19
CA GLU A 300 25.16 12.79 20.71
C GLU A 300 24.64 13.67 19.55
N GLU A 301 25.30 13.58 18.40
CA GLU A 301 24.97 14.23 17.14
C GLU A 301 23.62 13.72 16.61
N ALA A 302 23.36 12.41 16.65
CA ALA A 302 22.06 11.84 16.31
C ALA A 302 20.93 12.33 17.24
N ALA A 303 21.23 12.48 18.53
CA ALA A 303 20.28 13.07 19.49
C ALA A 303 20.05 14.56 19.21
N SER A 304 21.08 15.28 18.74
CA SER A 304 21.00 16.70 18.36
C SER A 304 20.15 16.90 17.11
N VAL A 305 20.29 16.04 16.09
CA VAL A 305 19.40 16.02 14.91
C VAL A 305 17.97 15.64 15.29
N ALA A 306 17.77 14.64 16.14
CA ALA A 306 16.43 14.28 16.61
C ALA A 306 15.77 15.42 17.40
N ASN A 307 16.53 16.17 18.21
CA ASN A 307 16.06 17.35 18.92
C ASN A 307 15.72 18.52 17.97
N LEU A 308 16.52 18.74 16.91
CA LEU A 308 16.24 19.71 15.86
C LEU A 308 14.89 19.40 15.18
N ILE A 309 14.70 18.14 14.75
CA ILE A 309 13.46 17.66 14.12
C ILE A 309 12.27 17.75 15.08
N ALA A 310 12.43 17.34 16.34
CA ALA A 310 11.39 17.46 17.36
C ALA A 310 11.02 18.93 17.65
N GLY A 311 12.01 19.83 17.59
CA GLY A 311 11.84 21.28 17.75
C GLY A 311 11.03 21.93 16.63
N TRP A 312 11.04 21.36 15.41
CA TRP A 312 10.13 21.73 14.33
C TRP A 312 8.72 21.19 14.55
N GLY A 313 8.58 20.00 15.15
CA GLY A 313 7.29 19.33 15.32
C GLY A 313 6.57 19.01 14.00
N PRO A 314 7.24 18.39 13.01
CA PRO A 314 6.66 18.14 11.69
C PRO A 314 5.46 17.18 11.77
N ALA A 315 4.57 17.21 10.78
CA ALA A 315 3.48 16.25 10.69
C ALA A 315 4.02 14.81 10.57
N PHE A 316 5.05 14.63 9.75
CA PHE A 316 5.69 13.33 9.46
C PHE A 316 7.23 13.44 9.42
N VAL A 317 7.92 12.32 9.65
CA VAL A 317 9.36 12.17 9.46
C VAL A 317 9.62 11.09 8.42
N ILE A 318 10.51 11.38 7.48
CA ILE A 318 10.85 10.54 6.34
C ILE A 318 12.30 10.07 6.51
N GLY A 319 12.49 8.77 6.64
CA GLY A 319 13.78 8.12 6.74
C GLY A 319 14.38 7.83 5.35
N GLY A 320 15.63 8.22 5.14
CA GLY A 320 16.40 7.85 3.96
C GLY A 320 17.09 6.49 4.04
N GLY A 321 16.72 5.63 4.99
CA GLY A 321 17.46 4.41 5.31
C GLY A 321 18.67 4.64 6.23
N ASP A 322 19.28 3.53 6.65
CA ASP A 322 20.25 3.43 7.73
C ASP A 322 19.75 4.10 9.01
N ILE A 323 18.54 3.71 9.43
CA ILE A 323 17.98 4.11 10.72
C ILE A 323 18.70 3.42 11.89
N TRP A 324 19.52 2.40 11.61
CA TRP A 324 20.18 1.55 12.59
C TRP A 324 21.68 1.34 12.30
N ASN A 325 22.47 2.42 12.24
CA ASN A 325 23.89 2.37 11.86
C ASN A 325 24.87 1.91 12.98
N ASN A 326 24.38 1.39 14.11
CA ASN A 326 25.26 0.92 15.20
C ASN A 326 25.88 -0.47 14.89
N LYS A 327 26.99 -0.81 15.55
CA LYS A 327 27.70 -2.10 15.37
C LYS A 327 27.40 -3.16 16.43
N GLY A 328 26.37 -2.95 17.24
CA GLY A 328 25.94 -3.87 18.31
C GLY A 328 25.04 -5.02 17.85
N ASP A 329 24.61 -5.83 18.81
CA ASP A 329 23.74 -6.98 18.58
C ASP A 329 22.46 -6.60 17.82
N SER A 330 22.13 -7.38 16.80
CA SER A 330 20.98 -7.12 15.94
C SER A 330 19.68 -7.62 16.57
N THR A 331 19.26 -6.95 17.65
CA THR A 331 18.04 -7.25 18.42
C THR A 331 17.07 -6.07 18.44
N LYS A 332 15.77 -6.38 18.63
CA LYS A 332 14.71 -5.37 18.80
C LYS A 332 15.01 -4.39 19.95
N THR A 333 15.62 -4.88 21.04
CA THR A 333 16.05 -4.04 22.17
C THR A 333 17.12 -3.04 21.76
N GLN A 334 18.11 -3.45 20.96
CA GLN A 334 19.18 -2.56 20.50
C GLN A 334 18.66 -1.50 19.52
N LEU A 335 17.78 -1.88 18.59
CA LEU A 335 17.08 -0.94 17.71
C LEU A 335 16.25 0.08 18.52
N ASP A 336 15.63 -0.36 19.61
CA ASP A 336 14.83 0.54 20.45
C ASP A 336 15.68 1.54 21.25
N ILE A 337 16.80 1.14 21.86
CA ILE A 337 17.63 2.07 22.63
C ILE A 337 18.43 3.06 21.76
N THR A 338 18.71 2.69 20.50
CA THR A 338 19.41 3.56 19.53
C THR A 338 18.43 4.45 18.78
N PHE A 339 17.49 3.88 18.04
CA PHE A 339 16.55 4.60 17.17
C PHE A 339 15.23 4.94 17.89
N GLY A 340 14.61 3.97 18.56
CA GLY A 340 13.34 4.17 19.28
C GLY A 340 13.40 5.28 20.34
N ARG A 341 14.50 5.34 21.10
CA ARG A 341 14.83 6.42 22.05
C ARG A 341 14.69 7.81 21.45
N LEU A 342 15.08 7.98 20.19
CA LEU A 342 15.10 9.26 19.47
C LEU A 342 13.76 9.57 18.80
N TYR A 343 13.15 8.59 18.13
CA TYR A 343 12.02 8.83 17.22
C TYR A 343 10.67 8.24 17.67
N ARG A 344 10.55 7.61 18.87
CA ARG A 344 9.28 7.02 19.36
C ARG A 344 8.07 7.95 19.36
N MET A 345 8.26 9.27 19.44
CA MET A 345 7.16 10.25 19.35
C MET A 345 6.46 10.26 17.98
N PHE A 346 7.06 9.63 16.98
CA PHE A 346 6.55 9.48 15.62
C PHE A 346 6.20 8.02 15.26
N LEU A 347 6.32 7.06 16.20
CA LEU A 347 6.11 5.63 15.93
C LEU A 347 4.74 5.13 16.42
N TYR A 348 4.04 4.36 15.58
CA TYR A 348 2.78 3.69 15.93
C TYR A 348 2.52 2.41 15.12
N PRO A 349 2.16 1.28 15.78
CA PRO A 349 2.32 1.07 17.22
C PRO A 349 3.81 1.03 17.56
N TYR A 350 4.23 1.82 18.54
CA TYR A 350 5.57 1.78 19.10
C TYR A 350 5.70 0.52 19.97
N ARG A 351 6.53 -0.41 19.52
CA ARG A 351 6.73 -1.74 20.14
C ARG A 351 7.98 -1.82 21.03
N GLY A 352 8.50 -0.67 21.44
CA GLY A 352 9.70 -0.54 22.27
C GLY A 352 9.42 -0.34 23.76
N SER A 353 10.47 -0.17 24.54
CA SER A 353 10.47 0.08 25.99
C SER A 353 11.15 1.39 26.41
N ALA A 354 11.79 2.12 25.49
CA ALA A 354 12.44 3.42 25.78
C ALA A 354 11.45 4.57 26.13
N GLY A 355 10.14 4.31 26.17
CA GLY A 355 9.14 5.22 26.74
C GLY A 355 7.69 4.79 26.46
N PRO A 356 6.69 5.61 26.82
CA PRO A 356 5.29 5.34 26.47
C PRO A 356 5.03 5.57 24.98
N GLN A 357 3.97 4.93 24.45
CA GLN A 357 3.33 5.32 23.20
C GLN A 357 2.82 6.76 23.30
N VAL A 358 3.17 7.63 22.34
CA VAL A 358 2.72 9.03 22.28
C VAL A 358 2.01 9.37 20.97
N ALA A 359 2.51 8.86 19.83
CA ALA A 359 1.81 9.01 18.56
C ALA A 359 0.46 8.25 18.59
N GLN A 360 -0.57 8.80 17.97
CA GLN A 360 -1.87 8.12 17.83
C GLN A 360 -1.98 7.32 16.52
N TYR A 361 -1.04 7.55 15.59
CA TYR A 361 -0.96 6.96 14.26
C TYR A 361 0.48 7.04 13.76
N GLN A 362 0.83 6.31 12.69
CA GLN A 362 2.22 6.20 12.25
C GLN A 362 2.70 7.50 11.61
N ARG A 363 3.87 8.00 12.03
CA ARG A 363 4.42 9.29 11.60
C ARG A 363 5.87 9.22 11.13
N PHE A 364 6.56 8.09 11.28
CA PHE A 364 7.89 7.84 10.72
C PHE A 364 7.78 6.79 9.59
N TYR A 365 8.29 7.12 8.41
CA TYR A 365 8.29 6.22 7.24
C TYR A 365 9.67 6.25 6.59
N SER A 366 10.33 5.09 6.41
CA SER A 366 11.71 5.02 5.90
C SER A 366 11.85 4.18 4.63
N ALA A 367 12.84 4.50 3.81
CA ALA A 367 13.50 3.53 2.93
C ALA A 367 14.37 2.58 3.75
N ILE A 368 14.88 1.53 3.11
CA ILE A 368 15.84 0.58 3.69
C ILE A 368 17.25 0.91 3.18
N GLY A 369 18.19 1.05 4.11
CA GLY A 369 19.62 1.13 3.82
C GLY A 369 20.39 -0.18 4.01
N ASN A 370 21.71 -0.15 3.80
CA ASN A 370 22.54 -1.35 3.94
C ASN A 370 22.69 -1.79 5.41
N HIS A 371 22.83 -0.85 6.36
CA HIS A 371 22.87 -1.17 7.79
C HIS A 371 21.51 -1.59 8.37
N ASP A 372 20.40 -1.21 7.72
CA ASP A 372 19.06 -1.72 8.04
C ASP A 372 18.85 -3.17 7.57
N ARG A 373 19.65 -3.62 6.60
CA ARG A 373 19.53 -4.95 5.98
C ARG A 373 20.54 -5.95 6.53
N ASP A 374 21.77 -5.54 6.81
CA ASP A 374 22.89 -6.45 7.08
C ASP A 374 23.38 -6.31 8.54
N PRO A 375 23.40 -7.40 9.33
CA PRO A 375 23.03 -8.78 8.99
C PRO A 375 21.53 -8.97 8.75
N ALA A 376 21.18 -9.92 7.89
CA ALA A 376 19.83 -10.17 7.34
C ALA A 376 18.65 -10.07 8.33
N VAL A 377 18.86 -10.45 9.60
CA VAL A 377 17.86 -10.33 10.68
C VAL A 377 17.39 -8.89 10.91
N ARG A 378 18.22 -7.88 10.63
CA ARG A 378 17.85 -6.46 10.73
C ARG A 378 16.74 -6.10 9.76
N PHE A 379 16.72 -6.71 8.56
CA PHE A 379 15.72 -6.41 7.54
C PHE A 379 14.29 -6.76 7.99
N ASP A 380 14.10 -7.85 8.74
CA ASP A 380 12.81 -8.18 9.38
C ASP A 380 12.51 -7.23 10.56
N LEU A 381 13.49 -7.02 11.44
CA LEU A 381 13.33 -6.19 12.63
C LEU A 381 12.96 -4.73 12.30
N VAL A 382 13.62 -4.11 11.33
CA VAL A 382 13.35 -2.72 10.90
C VAL A 382 11.95 -2.61 10.29
N ARG A 383 11.54 -3.56 9.42
CA ARG A 383 10.21 -3.56 8.82
C ARG A 383 9.10 -3.76 9.86
N GLU A 384 9.29 -4.63 10.85
CA GLU A 384 8.33 -4.81 11.95
C GLU A 384 8.28 -3.57 12.86
N PHE A 385 9.44 -3.02 13.24
CA PHE A 385 9.55 -1.89 14.17
C PHE A 385 9.00 -0.58 13.60
N LEU A 386 9.18 -0.35 12.30
CA LEU A 386 8.58 0.77 11.56
C LEU A 386 7.17 0.48 11.01
N ASN A 387 6.58 -0.69 11.32
CA ASN A 387 5.22 -1.05 10.84
C ASN A 387 5.05 -0.80 9.33
N MET A 388 6.04 -1.21 8.52
CA MET A 388 6.16 -0.75 7.13
C MET A 388 4.99 -1.25 6.25
N PRO A 389 4.38 -0.39 5.41
CA PRO A 389 3.24 -0.76 4.57
C PRO A 389 3.55 -1.92 3.61
N PRO A 390 2.63 -2.90 3.42
CA PRO A 390 2.84 -4.01 2.50
C PRO A 390 2.94 -3.56 1.02
N SER A 391 3.80 -4.23 0.25
CA SER A 391 4.06 -3.96 -1.17
C SER A 391 2.96 -4.60 -2.05
N THR A 392 2.49 -3.92 -3.12
CA THR A 392 1.32 -4.37 -3.91
C THR A 392 1.67 -4.72 -5.37
N ILE A 393 2.60 -5.65 -5.58
CA ILE A 393 3.09 -6.02 -6.91
C ILE A 393 1.98 -6.67 -7.74
N GLY A 394 1.74 -6.17 -8.96
CA GLY A 394 0.72 -6.73 -9.86
C GLY A 394 -0.71 -6.68 -9.32
N GLY A 395 -1.00 -5.80 -8.36
CA GLY A 395 -2.32 -5.74 -7.69
C GLY A 395 -2.53 -6.81 -6.61
N ILE A 396 -1.46 -7.45 -6.13
CA ILE A 396 -1.46 -8.43 -5.04
C ILE A 396 -0.66 -7.85 -3.86
N SER A 397 -1.32 -7.65 -2.72
CA SER A 397 -0.64 -7.24 -1.48
C SER A 397 0.20 -8.39 -0.93
N GLN A 398 1.47 -8.13 -0.66
CA GLN A 398 2.46 -9.06 -0.11
C GLN A 398 3.11 -8.45 1.14
N PRO A 399 3.76 -9.25 2.02
CA PRO A 399 4.63 -8.69 3.06
C PRO A 399 5.59 -7.64 2.47
N ASN A 400 5.83 -6.55 3.20
CA ASN A 400 6.70 -5.47 2.71
C ASN A 400 8.06 -6.04 2.29
N LYS A 401 8.43 -5.83 1.02
CA LYS A 401 9.69 -6.30 0.43
C LYS A 401 10.82 -5.27 0.48
N GLY A 402 10.70 -4.25 1.33
CA GLY A 402 11.63 -3.11 1.45
C GLY A 402 11.17 -1.85 0.71
N TYR A 403 10.20 -1.95 -0.20
CA TYR A 403 9.72 -0.85 -1.04
C TYR A 403 8.20 -0.70 -1.01
N TYR A 404 7.70 0.53 -1.01
CA TYR A 404 6.28 0.88 -0.87
C TYR A 404 6.00 2.36 -1.20
N ASP A 405 4.73 2.70 -1.40
CA ASP A 405 4.25 4.06 -1.61
C ASP A 405 3.30 4.49 -0.49
N ILE A 406 3.26 5.81 -0.19
CA ILE A 406 2.31 6.38 0.77
C ILE A 406 2.02 7.87 0.50
N LEU A 407 0.74 8.21 0.42
CA LEU A 407 0.27 9.58 0.25
C LEU A 407 0.12 10.25 1.62
N LEU A 408 0.95 11.26 1.89
CA LEU A 408 0.95 12.02 3.15
C LEU A 408 0.67 13.50 2.84
N GLY A 409 -0.54 13.99 3.15
CA GLY A 409 -0.93 15.37 2.86
C GLY A 409 -0.87 15.69 1.36
N ASN A 410 -0.16 16.75 0.98
CA ASN A 410 -0.01 17.18 -0.42
C ASN A 410 1.10 16.43 -1.20
N VAL A 411 1.75 15.42 -0.61
CA VAL A 411 2.92 14.73 -1.19
C VAL A 411 2.69 13.22 -1.27
N HIS A 412 2.89 12.63 -2.46
CA HIS A 412 3.01 11.17 -2.62
C HIS A 412 4.49 10.76 -2.54
N TRP A 413 4.79 9.91 -1.56
CA TRP A 413 6.13 9.41 -1.28
C TRP A 413 6.30 8.00 -1.86
N PHE A 414 7.40 7.76 -2.56
CA PHE A 414 7.72 6.48 -3.19
C PHE A 414 9.06 5.98 -2.65
N PHE A 415 9.01 5.00 -1.76
CA PHE A 415 10.18 4.40 -1.13
C PHE A 415 10.68 3.24 -1.98
N ILE A 416 11.88 3.40 -2.55
CA ILE A 416 12.57 2.39 -3.35
C ILE A 416 13.64 1.72 -2.47
N ASP A 417 13.67 0.40 -2.54
CA ASP A 417 14.69 -0.42 -1.95
C ASP A 417 15.88 -0.52 -2.90
N SER A 418 16.92 0.24 -2.57
CA SER A 418 18.20 0.25 -3.28
C SER A 418 18.96 -1.08 -3.21
N GLY A 419 18.62 -1.98 -2.29
CA GLY A 419 18.98 -3.39 -2.34
C GLY A 419 20.42 -3.80 -2.01
N PHE A 420 21.38 -2.88 -1.85
CA PHE A 420 22.77 -3.22 -1.54
C PHE A 420 22.96 -3.67 -0.08
N MET A 421 23.95 -4.55 0.14
CA MET A 421 24.48 -4.93 1.45
C MET A 421 25.66 -4.01 1.86
N ASN A 422 26.19 -4.15 3.08
CA ASN A 422 27.33 -3.34 3.57
C ASN A 422 28.65 -3.54 2.78
N ASP A 423 28.72 -4.55 1.90
CA ASP A 423 29.86 -4.76 0.99
C ASP A 423 29.79 -3.89 -0.29
N GLY A 424 28.78 -3.01 -0.39
CA GLY A 424 28.58 -2.07 -1.50
C GLY A 424 28.27 -2.70 -2.86
N SER A 425 28.20 -4.03 -2.95
CA SER A 425 28.21 -4.74 -4.25
C SER A 425 27.23 -5.91 -4.33
N THR A 426 26.90 -6.58 -3.22
CA THR A 426 25.88 -7.62 -3.19
C THR A 426 24.48 -7.00 -3.21
N ILE A 427 23.68 -7.36 -4.22
CA ILE A 427 22.27 -6.99 -4.33
C ILE A 427 21.40 -8.08 -3.69
N ALA A 428 20.69 -7.72 -2.63
CA ALA A 428 19.79 -8.59 -1.88
C ALA A 428 18.30 -8.31 -2.13
N GLN A 429 17.95 -7.31 -2.94
CA GLN A 429 16.57 -7.05 -3.36
C GLN A 429 16.15 -8.02 -4.49
N GLU A 430 15.34 -9.02 -4.14
CA GLU A 430 14.86 -10.08 -5.03
C GLU A 430 14.13 -9.58 -6.28
N ASP A 431 13.34 -8.51 -6.15
CA ASP A 431 12.60 -7.88 -7.25
C ASP A 431 13.45 -6.89 -8.06
N GLY A 432 14.77 -6.86 -7.83
CA GLY A 432 15.77 -6.11 -8.58
C GLY A 432 15.72 -4.58 -8.40
N ILE A 433 16.84 -3.93 -8.71
CA ILE A 433 17.07 -2.49 -8.42
C ILE A 433 17.10 -1.59 -9.67
N THR A 434 16.87 -2.15 -10.86
CA THR A 434 16.89 -1.40 -12.14
C THR A 434 15.49 -0.91 -12.52
N GLU A 435 15.42 0.10 -13.38
CA GLU A 435 14.14 0.61 -13.90
C GLU A 435 13.25 -0.50 -14.51
N THR A 436 13.89 -1.47 -15.16
CA THR A 436 13.23 -2.59 -15.84
C THR A 436 12.89 -3.77 -14.93
N SER A 437 13.22 -3.72 -13.63
CA SER A 437 12.93 -4.78 -12.67
C SER A 437 11.43 -4.82 -12.29
N PRO A 438 10.94 -5.90 -11.67
CA PRO A 438 9.60 -5.92 -11.07
C PRO A 438 9.34 -4.74 -10.11
N GLN A 439 10.31 -4.38 -9.26
CA GLN A 439 10.22 -3.19 -8.40
C GLN A 439 10.16 -1.90 -9.25
N GLY A 440 11.08 -1.71 -10.21
CA GLY A 440 11.19 -0.48 -11.00
C GLY A 440 9.94 -0.19 -11.83
N ARG A 441 9.42 -1.23 -12.51
CA ARG A 441 8.17 -1.13 -13.27
C ARG A 441 6.97 -0.79 -12.39
N TYR A 442 6.86 -1.42 -11.21
CA TYR A 442 5.78 -1.16 -10.27
C TYR A 442 5.83 0.29 -9.73
N MET A 443 6.99 0.75 -9.30
CA MET A 443 7.15 2.10 -8.76
C MET A 443 6.91 3.18 -9.82
N LEU A 444 7.45 3.04 -11.02
CA LEU A 444 7.21 4.03 -12.08
C LEU A 444 5.75 4.05 -12.56
N ASP A 445 5.04 2.91 -12.53
CA ASP A 445 3.60 2.86 -12.81
C ASP A 445 2.79 3.65 -11.77
N LEU A 446 3.08 3.45 -10.47
CA LEU A 446 2.45 4.23 -9.38
C LEU A 446 2.77 5.73 -9.47
N ILE A 447 4.03 6.08 -9.76
CA ILE A 447 4.48 7.46 -9.92
C ILE A 447 3.69 8.12 -11.06
N ARG A 448 3.61 7.48 -12.24
CA ARG A 448 2.89 8.01 -13.40
C ARG A 448 1.38 8.13 -13.13
N LYS A 449 0.77 7.18 -12.41
CA LYS A 449 -0.66 7.19 -12.04
C LYS A 449 -1.04 8.16 -10.93
N SER A 450 -0.08 8.64 -10.14
CA SER A 450 -0.37 9.53 -9.01
C SER A 450 -0.87 10.91 -9.46
N ASN A 451 -1.96 11.36 -8.83
CA ASN A 451 -2.56 12.69 -8.98
C ASN A 451 -2.28 13.62 -7.78
N ALA A 452 -1.24 13.33 -7.01
CA ALA A 452 -0.82 14.19 -5.90
C ALA A 452 -0.14 15.48 -6.43
N PRO A 453 -0.27 16.62 -5.72
CA PRO A 453 0.44 17.85 -6.06
C PRO A 453 1.94 17.65 -6.21
N TRP A 454 2.56 16.85 -5.33
CA TRP A 454 3.99 16.60 -5.32
C TRP A 454 4.30 15.11 -5.30
N LYS A 455 5.29 14.69 -6.09
CA LYS A 455 5.78 13.31 -6.17
C LYS A 455 7.24 13.29 -5.75
N ILE A 456 7.56 12.62 -4.65
CA ILE A 456 8.92 12.56 -4.10
C ILE A 456 9.37 11.10 -3.98
N VAL A 457 10.52 10.79 -4.57
CA VAL A 457 11.15 9.48 -4.48
C VAL A 457 12.14 9.49 -3.32
N VAL A 458 12.19 8.40 -2.56
CA VAL A 458 13.13 8.19 -1.45
C VAL A 458 13.83 6.85 -1.65
N LEU A 459 15.15 6.85 -1.62
CA LEU A 459 15.97 5.63 -1.68
C LEU A 459 17.28 5.86 -0.94
N HIS A 460 17.86 4.82 -0.34
CA HIS A 460 19.04 5.01 0.50
C HIS A 460 20.30 5.41 -0.28
N HIS A 461 20.76 4.52 -1.18
CA HIS A 461 21.93 4.78 -2.01
C HIS A 461 21.60 5.82 -3.12
N PRO A 462 22.37 6.91 -3.26
CA PRO A 462 22.04 8.02 -4.16
C PRO A 462 22.33 7.69 -5.64
N PRO A 463 21.39 7.93 -6.58
CA PRO A 463 21.65 7.81 -8.03
C PRO A 463 22.74 8.79 -8.53
N TYR A 464 22.89 9.94 -7.86
CA TYR A 464 23.88 10.97 -8.15
C TYR A 464 24.39 11.56 -6.84
N ALA A 465 25.67 11.36 -6.55
CA ALA A 465 26.41 11.96 -5.45
C ALA A 465 27.90 11.98 -5.83
N SER A 466 28.66 12.93 -5.30
CA SER A 466 30.12 12.93 -5.46
C SER A 466 30.72 11.67 -4.81
N ILE A 467 31.97 11.37 -5.12
CA ILE A 467 32.75 10.35 -4.41
C ILE A 467 33.58 11.00 -3.30
N GLY A 468 34.06 10.24 -2.30
CA GLY A 468 34.90 10.76 -1.22
C GLY A 468 34.95 9.86 0.01
N ASP A 469 36.02 10.01 0.82
CA ASP A 469 36.25 9.38 2.13
C ASP A 469 35.71 7.94 2.30
N GLY A 470 36.01 7.08 1.32
CA GLY A 470 35.67 5.66 1.34
C GLY A 470 34.34 5.29 0.67
N HIS A 471 33.47 6.25 0.36
CA HIS A 471 32.24 6.04 -0.41
C HIS A 471 32.46 6.40 -1.88
N ASN A 472 33.31 5.63 -2.57
CA ASN A 472 33.67 5.87 -3.97
C ASN A 472 32.74 5.17 -4.99
N ASP A 473 31.62 4.63 -4.49
CA ASP A 473 30.68 3.79 -5.22
C ASP A 473 29.73 4.61 -6.11
N ASP A 474 29.51 4.12 -7.33
CA ASP A 474 28.53 4.66 -8.29
C ASP A 474 27.29 3.74 -8.42
N TYR A 475 26.12 4.25 -8.03
CA TYR A 475 24.85 3.54 -8.07
C TYR A 475 24.09 3.77 -9.38
N ALA A 476 24.78 3.66 -10.51
CA ALA A 476 24.23 3.91 -11.86
C ALA A 476 22.93 3.15 -12.17
N ALA A 477 22.73 1.95 -11.59
CA ALA A 477 21.52 1.14 -11.74
C ALA A 477 20.24 1.81 -11.18
N LEU A 478 20.38 2.78 -10.26
CA LEU A 478 19.30 3.53 -9.63
C LEU A 478 18.92 4.82 -10.40
N ARG A 479 19.59 5.11 -11.53
CA ARG A 479 19.33 6.28 -12.39
C ARG A 479 18.14 6.03 -13.33
N TRP A 480 16.96 5.80 -12.76
CA TRP A 480 15.72 5.58 -13.53
C TRP A 480 15.18 6.91 -14.08
N ASP A 481 14.30 6.86 -15.09
CA ASP A 481 13.61 8.04 -15.64
C ASP A 481 12.53 8.61 -14.68
N PHE A 482 12.98 9.09 -13.52
CA PHE A 482 12.13 9.76 -12.53
C PHE A 482 11.54 11.07 -13.09
N LYS A 483 12.30 11.81 -13.91
CA LYS A 483 11.84 13.06 -14.50
C LYS A 483 10.69 12.82 -15.49
N GLY A 484 10.84 11.88 -16.43
CA GLY A 484 9.78 11.52 -17.38
C GLY A 484 8.59 10.80 -16.74
N ALA A 485 8.77 10.18 -15.56
CA ALA A 485 7.65 9.73 -14.72
C ALA A 485 6.91 10.86 -13.98
N GLY A 486 7.47 12.08 -13.94
CA GLY A 486 6.87 13.26 -13.32
C GLY A 486 7.21 13.46 -11.84
N VAL A 487 8.32 12.89 -11.35
CA VAL A 487 8.86 13.14 -10.01
C VAL A 487 9.33 14.60 -9.90
N ASN A 488 9.14 15.21 -8.73
CA ASN A 488 9.57 16.58 -8.45
C ASN A 488 10.88 16.65 -7.67
N LEU A 489 11.19 15.62 -6.88
CA LEU A 489 12.39 15.54 -6.05
C LEU A 489 12.77 14.09 -5.77
N VAL A 490 14.08 13.82 -5.71
CA VAL A 490 14.64 12.55 -5.24
C VAL A 490 15.46 12.81 -3.97
N LEU A 491 15.23 12.03 -2.91
CA LEU A 491 15.90 12.13 -1.62
C LEU A 491 16.68 10.84 -1.30
N SER A 492 17.86 11.00 -0.69
CA SER A 492 18.78 9.90 -0.38
C SER A 492 19.71 10.19 0.80
N GLY A 493 20.32 9.13 1.34
CA GLY A 493 21.31 9.16 2.42
C GLY A 493 22.62 8.54 1.98
N HIS A 494 23.15 7.63 2.78
CA HIS A 494 24.33 6.78 2.54
C HIS A 494 25.67 7.52 2.50
N LYS A 495 25.78 8.60 1.72
CA LYS A 495 26.97 9.45 1.74
C LYS A 495 26.82 10.43 2.91
N HIS A 496 27.74 10.40 3.88
CA HIS A 496 27.62 11.17 5.12
C HIS A 496 27.98 12.66 4.98
N TRP A 497 27.36 13.32 4.01
CA TRP A 497 27.36 14.76 3.77
C TRP A 497 26.00 15.19 3.19
N TYR A 498 25.79 16.50 3.07
CA TYR A 498 24.71 17.07 2.28
C TYR A 498 25.21 17.38 0.88
N GLU A 499 24.45 17.01 -0.14
CA GLU A 499 24.73 17.38 -1.53
C GLU A 499 23.45 17.57 -2.35
N ARG A 500 23.41 18.60 -3.18
CA ARG A 500 22.35 18.82 -4.18
C ARG A 500 22.92 18.71 -5.59
N CYS A 501 22.50 17.68 -6.31
CA CYS A 501 22.70 17.56 -7.75
C CYS A 501 21.43 17.98 -8.50
N VAL A 502 21.57 18.56 -9.69
CA VAL A 502 20.44 18.86 -10.59
C VAL A 502 20.70 18.20 -11.95
N ILE A 503 19.89 17.21 -12.30
CA ILE A 503 19.99 16.45 -13.56
C ILE A 503 18.75 16.79 -14.39
N ASP A 504 18.97 17.42 -15.56
CA ASP A 504 17.90 17.89 -16.44
C ASP A 504 16.82 18.74 -15.74
N GLY A 505 17.16 19.47 -14.67
CA GLY A 505 16.22 20.26 -13.88
C GLY A 505 15.44 19.49 -12.80
N LEU A 506 15.64 18.18 -12.65
CA LEU A 506 15.18 17.41 -11.49
C LEU A 506 16.28 17.45 -10.42
N PRO A 507 16.03 18.00 -9.21
CA PRO A 507 16.99 17.92 -8.12
C PRO A 507 17.00 16.53 -7.46
N TYR A 508 18.22 16.12 -7.11
CA TYR A 508 18.55 14.96 -6.31
C TYR A 508 19.28 15.48 -5.06
N LEU A 509 18.74 15.17 -3.88
CA LEU A 509 19.29 15.57 -2.59
C LEU A 509 19.85 14.35 -1.86
N VAL A 510 21.09 14.49 -1.41
CA VAL A 510 21.74 13.60 -0.46
C VAL A 510 21.79 14.31 0.88
N CYS A 511 21.42 13.64 1.97
CA CYS A 511 21.44 14.19 3.32
C CYS A 511 21.73 13.10 4.35
N GLY A 512 22.88 12.43 4.23
CA GLY A 512 23.34 11.40 5.17
C GLY A 512 23.94 11.95 6.46
N LEU A 513 23.41 13.08 6.95
CA LEU A 513 23.93 13.83 8.10
C LEU A 513 23.07 13.65 9.36
N GLY A 514 22.33 12.55 9.48
CA GLY A 514 21.40 12.30 10.58
C GLY A 514 22.03 11.84 11.90
N GLY A 515 23.32 11.50 11.91
CA GLY A 515 24.07 11.20 13.13
C GLY A 515 25.33 10.34 12.96
N ALA A 516 25.44 9.60 11.85
CA ALA A 516 26.64 8.85 11.51
C ALA A 516 27.88 9.77 11.32
N PRO A 517 29.12 9.26 11.44
CA PRO A 517 30.33 10.08 11.32
C PRO A 517 30.41 10.81 9.97
N ILE A 518 30.59 12.13 9.99
CA ILE A 518 30.68 12.96 8.78
C ILE A 518 31.89 12.58 7.95
N LEU A 519 31.72 12.58 6.62
CA LEU A 519 32.75 12.25 5.63
C LEU A 519 32.93 13.38 4.62
N SER A 520 34.09 13.44 3.97
CA SER A 520 34.47 14.49 3.03
C SER A 520 34.27 14.05 1.58
N PRO A 521 33.42 14.75 0.79
CA PRO A 521 33.39 14.54 -0.66
C PRO A 521 34.67 15.07 -1.32
N SER A 522 35.14 14.40 -2.37
CA SER A 522 36.31 14.75 -3.17
C SER A 522 36.16 16.15 -3.77
N GLU A 523 37.13 17.03 -3.53
CA GLU A 523 37.10 18.41 -4.06
C GLU A 523 37.33 18.48 -5.58
N SER A 524 37.90 17.43 -6.17
CA SER A 524 38.20 17.35 -7.61
C SER A 524 37.23 16.49 -8.42
N GLU A 525 36.47 15.60 -7.77
CA GLU A 525 35.65 14.57 -8.45
C GLU A 525 34.17 14.75 -8.11
N LEU A 526 33.63 15.88 -8.58
CA LEU A 526 32.23 16.26 -8.41
C LEU A 526 31.30 15.36 -9.22
N ALA A 527 30.14 15.03 -8.65
CA ALA A 527 29.05 14.44 -9.41
C ALA A 527 28.54 15.37 -10.52
N THR A 528 28.06 14.74 -11.60
CA THR A 528 27.27 15.40 -12.64
C THR A 528 26.16 16.23 -12.01
N GLY A 529 26.10 17.52 -12.35
CA GLY A 529 25.07 18.42 -11.88
C GLY A 529 25.17 18.85 -10.41
N SER A 530 26.21 18.49 -9.67
CA SER A 530 26.43 18.95 -8.28
C SER A 530 26.46 20.49 -8.22
N GLN A 531 25.66 21.09 -7.33
CA GLN A 531 25.50 22.53 -7.15
C GLN A 531 25.95 23.01 -5.76
N VAL A 532 25.63 22.25 -4.73
CA VAL A 532 25.90 22.57 -3.31
C VAL A 532 26.35 21.31 -2.61
N ARG A 533 27.38 21.42 -1.76
CA ARG A 533 27.84 20.36 -0.85
C ARG A 533 28.10 20.96 0.53
N TYR A 534 27.89 20.18 1.58
CA TYR A 534 28.17 20.60 2.95
C TYR A 534 28.46 19.38 3.85
N ASN A 535 29.55 19.46 4.60
CA ASN A 535 30.02 18.43 5.53
C ASN A 535 30.60 19.05 6.82
N ALA A 536 30.14 20.24 7.24
CA ALA A 536 30.71 20.89 8.42
C ALA A 536 30.07 20.45 9.75
N LYS A 537 28.78 20.08 9.74
CA LYS A 537 28.00 19.63 10.91
C LYS A 537 26.86 18.70 10.48
N HIS A 538 26.28 17.96 11.42
CA HIS A 538 25.06 17.18 11.21
C HIS A 538 23.83 18.06 10.96
N GLY A 539 22.76 17.47 10.40
CA GLY A 539 21.56 18.21 10.02
C GLY A 539 20.45 17.33 9.44
N ALA A 540 19.37 17.99 9.01
CA ALA A 540 18.19 17.34 8.42
C ALA A 540 17.50 18.28 7.41
N LEU A 541 16.62 17.74 6.56
CA LEU A 541 15.78 18.57 5.69
C LEU A 541 14.46 18.90 6.38
N LEU A 542 14.07 20.18 6.35
CA LEU A 542 12.69 20.62 6.60
C LEU A 542 11.99 20.78 5.24
N ILE A 543 10.86 20.09 5.07
CA ILE A 543 10.06 20.09 3.84
C ILE A 543 8.68 20.67 4.16
N ALA A 544 8.19 21.58 3.33
CA ALA A 544 6.86 22.18 3.46
C ALA A 544 6.10 22.16 2.13
N ALA A 545 4.87 21.66 2.13
CA ALA A 545 4.07 21.47 0.90
C ALA A 545 2.62 21.93 1.04
N THR A 546 2.20 22.85 0.17
CA THR A 546 0.79 23.17 -0.12
C THR A 546 0.36 22.46 -1.42
N ALA A 547 -0.86 22.69 -1.89
CA ALA A 547 -1.32 22.18 -3.19
C ALA A 547 -0.60 22.82 -4.40
N THR A 548 0.02 23.99 -4.21
CA THR A 548 0.65 24.82 -5.26
C THR A 548 2.13 25.06 -5.05
N GLN A 549 2.68 24.78 -3.87
CA GLN A 549 4.07 25.07 -3.53
C GLN A 549 4.74 23.93 -2.76
N LEU A 550 5.98 23.64 -3.10
CA LEU A 550 6.86 22.73 -2.36
C LEU A 550 8.17 23.46 -2.04
N ARG A 551 8.57 23.48 -0.77
CA ARG A 551 9.83 24.03 -0.29
C ARG A 551 10.62 22.96 0.45
N VAL A 552 11.92 22.95 0.25
CA VAL A 552 12.86 22.07 0.96
C VAL A 552 14.04 22.90 1.42
N PHE A 553 14.42 22.73 2.69
CA PHE A 553 15.48 23.46 3.35
C PHE A 553 16.41 22.47 4.03
N PHE A 554 17.72 22.58 3.86
CA PHE A 554 18.69 21.85 4.67
C PHE A 554 19.19 22.74 5.81
N LEU A 555 18.98 22.28 7.04
CA LEU A 555 19.41 22.96 8.26
C LEU A 555 20.39 22.06 9.02
N ASN A 556 21.44 22.66 9.57
CA ASN A 556 22.31 21.97 10.50
C ASN A 556 21.76 21.97 11.96
N ILE A 557 22.43 21.24 12.86
CA ILE A 557 22.06 21.14 14.28
C ILE A 557 22.04 22.48 15.05
N ASP A 558 22.75 23.51 14.57
CA ASP A 558 22.69 24.87 15.13
C ASP A 558 21.53 25.71 14.57
N SER A 559 20.64 25.09 13.77
CA SER A 559 19.55 25.74 13.03
C SER A 559 20.00 26.77 12.00
N GLU A 560 21.24 26.66 11.51
CA GLU A 560 21.74 27.46 10.38
C GLU A 560 21.18 26.88 9.07
N LEU A 561 20.52 27.71 8.26
CA LEU A 561 20.11 27.32 6.90
C LEU A 561 21.35 27.27 6.00
N ILE A 562 21.56 26.14 5.34
CA ILE A 562 22.70 25.91 4.46
C ILE A 562 22.27 25.97 2.98
N ASP A 563 21.14 25.38 2.62
CA ASP A 563 20.61 25.37 1.25
C ASP A 563 19.08 25.27 1.24
N GLY A 564 18.44 25.68 0.14
CA GLY A 564 17.00 25.53 -0.04
C GLY A 564 16.51 25.68 -1.47
N ILE A 565 15.47 24.90 -1.81
CA ILE A 565 14.83 24.88 -3.14
C ILE A 565 13.31 25.05 -3.00
N GLN A 566 12.69 25.70 -4.01
CA GLN A 566 11.25 25.90 -4.09
C GLN A 566 10.75 25.50 -5.48
N PHE A 567 9.56 24.94 -5.51
CA PHE A 567 8.76 24.72 -6.71
C PHE A 567 7.41 25.38 -6.53
N ASP A 568 6.94 26.05 -7.58
CA ASP A 568 5.61 26.65 -7.63
C ASP A 568 4.83 26.04 -8.80
N LYS A 569 3.51 25.92 -8.62
CA LYS A 569 2.54 25.50 -9.65
C LYS A 569 1.39 26.49 -9.65
N GLU A 570 0.88 26.79 -10.83
CA GLU A 570 -0.32 27.62 -10.95
C GLU A 570 -1.49 26.99 -10.18
N ALA A 571 -2.28 27.84 -9.52
CA ALA A 571 -3.45 27.39 -8.77
C ALA A 571 -4.49 26.78 -9.72
N CYS A 572 -4.66 25.46 -9.63
CA CYS A 572 -5.66 24.77 -10.43
C CYS A 572 -7.06 25.15 -9.94
N THR A 573 -7.76 25.99 -10.71
CA THR A 573 -9.11 26.48 -10.37
C THR A 573 -10.14 25.36 -10.49
N TRP A 574 -10.30 24.57 -9.42
CA TRP A 574 -11.40 23.64 -9.29
C TRP A 574 -12.72 24.42 -9.14
N SER A 575 -13.63 24.26 -10.09
CA SER A 575 -14.99 24.82 -9.97
C SER A 575 -15.70 24.14 -8.78
N SER A 576 -15.96 24.93 -7.74
CA SER A 576 -16.55 24.46 -6.49
C SER A 576 -17.98 23.94 -6.68
N GLY A 577 -18.14 22.62 -6.77
CA GLY A 577 -19.42 21.95 -6.97
C GLY A 577 -19.82 20.95 -5.86
N VAL A 578 -18.98 20.75 -4.84
CA VAL A 578 -19.25 19.82 -3.73
C VAL A 578 -19.04 20.56 -2.42
N ALA A 579 -20.04 20.53 -1.54
CA ALA A 579 -19.98 21.17 -0.23
C ALA A 579 -18.95 20.48 0.69
N PRO A 580 -18.27 21.21 1.59
CA PRO A 580 -17.29 20.62 2.49
C PRO A 580 -17.97 19.69 3.50
N VAL A 581 -17.55 18.42 3.52
CA VAL A 581 -17.96 17.46 4.54
C VAL A 581 -17.11 17.68 5.79
N THR A 582 -17.69 18.26 6.83
CA THR A 582 -17.08 18.28 8.17
C THR A 582 -17.06 16.87 8.75
N VAL A 583 -15.85 16.31 8.91
CA VAL A 583 -15.63 15.03 9.60
C VAL A 583 -15.53 15.28 11.11
N SER A 584 -16.36 14.58 11.89
CA SER A 584 -16.37 14.68 13.35
C SER A 584 -15.34 13.73 13.99
N GLN A 585 -14.24 14.32 14.46
CA GLN A 585 -13.28 13.82 15.46
C GLN A 585 -12.84 12.34 15.43
N GLY A 586 -11.65 12.13 14.84
CA GLY A 586 -10.66 11.16 15.28
C GLY A 586 -9.27 11.78 15.16
N GLY A 587 -8.55 11.98 16.28
CA GLY A 587 -7.09 12.24 16.34
C GLY A 587 -6.44 13.24 15.36
N SER A 588 -7.13 14.28 14.87
CA SER A 588 -6.61 15.11 13.78
C SER A 588 -5.38 15.94 14.18
N PHE A 589 -4.22 15.69 13.57
CA PHE A 589 -3.21 16.74 13.45
C PHE A 589 -3.76 17.84 12.54
N THR A 590 -4.20 18.92 13.17
CA THR A 590 -4.49 20.16 12.46
C THR A 590 -3.14 20.76 12.06
N PRO A 591 -2.83 20.92 10.76
CA PRO A 591 -1.64 21.65 10.36
C PRO A 591 -1.67 23.05 10.98
N PRO A 592 -0.54 23.58 11.46
CA PRO A 592 -0.53 24.82 12.24
C PRO A 592 -1.22 25.94 11.48
N ALA A 593 -2.31 26.44 12.05
CA ALA A 593 -3.07 27.53 11.45
C ALA A 593 -2.28 28.83 11.52
N PRO A 594 -2.39 29.74 10.52
CA PRO A 594 -1.84 31.08 10.63
C PRO A 594 -2.39 31.79 11.88
N ASN A 595 -1.51 32.41 12.67
CA ASN A 595 -1.94 33.28 13.77
C ASN A 595 -2.55 34.60 13.24
N ALA A 596 -2.90 35.53 14.14
CA ALA A 596 -3.49 36.82 13.75
C ALA A 596 -2.55 37.71 12.88
N GLN A 597 -1.26 37.41 12.84
CA GLN A 597 -0.24 38.05 12.00
C GLN A 597 0.02 37.28 10.69
N GLY A 598 -0.75 36.22 10.42
CA GLY A 598 -0.58 35.33 9.27
C GLY A 598 0.62 34.38 9.37
N GLN A 599 1.20 34.20 10.56
CA GLN A 599 2.37 33.34 10.77
C GLN A 599 1.95 31.90 11.08
N ILE A 600 2.48 30.95 10.31
CA ILE A 600 2.34 29.51 10.54
C ILE A 600 3.53 29.04 11.38
N TRP A 601 3.32 28.83 12.68
CA TRP A 601 4.39 28.42 13.61
C TRP A 601 4.69 26.93 13.53
N ILE A 602 5.99 26.60 13.49
CA ILE A 602 6.57 25.27 13.36
C ILE A 602 7.40 25.04 14.64
N GLY A 603 6.71 24.63 15.70
CA GLY A 603 7.27 24.64 17.06
C GLY A 603 7.43 26.06 17.63
N THR A 604 8.42 26.25 18.52
CA THR A 604 8.64 27.51 19.26
C THR A 604 9.71 28.42 18.66
N ASN A 605 10.50 27.91 17.73
CA ASN A 605 11.69 28.57 17.19
C ASN A 605 11.64 28.79 15.67
N THR A 606 10.62 28.29 14.98
CA THR A 606 10.51 28.41 13.52
C THR A 606 9.09 28.81 13.13
N TYR A 607 8.91 29.63 12.10
CA TYR A 607 7.60 29.91 11.51
C TYR A 607 7.70 30.28 10.01
N PHE A 608 6.60 30.13 9.26
CA PHE A 608 6.44 30.77 7.96
C PHE A 608 5.63 32.06 8.11
N ASP A 609 6.05 33.17 7.49
CA ASP A 609 5.21 34.38 7.42
C ASP A 609 4.07 34.23 6.39
N SER A 610 3.23 35.26 6.27
CA SER A 610 2.09 35.27 5.35
C SER A 610 2.46 35.26 3.86
N ALA A 611 3.73 35.53 3.52
CA ALA A 611 4.27 35.33 2.17
C ALA A 611 4.98 33.95 2.04
N GLY A 612 4.98 33.15 3.11
CA GLY A 612 5.61 31.84 3.17
C GLY A 612 7.13 31.86 3.36
N ASN A 613 7.74 33.00 3.68
CA ASN A 613 9.18 33.02 3.97
C ASN A 613 9.43 32.27 5.28
N LEU A 614 10.50 31.47 5.32
CA LEU A 614 10.92 30.79 6.55
C LEU A 614 11.57 31.81 7.50
N TRP A 615 11.22 31.73 8.77
CA TRP A 615 11.83 32.49 9.86
C TRP A 615 12.33 31.52 10.93
N ILE A 616 13.59 31.66 11.34
CA ILE A 616 14.22 30.79 12.35
C ILE A 616 14.83 31.63 13.45
N LYS A 617 14.56 31.26 14.70
CA LYS A 617 15.13 31.87 15.91
C LYS A 617 16.57 31.44 16.09
N THR A 618 17.48 32.36 15.84
CA THR A 618 18.91 32.24 16.17
C THR A 618 19.19 32.89 17.53
N PRO A 619 20.41 32.72 18.11
CA PRO A 619 20.82 33.46 19.30
C PRO A 619 20.75 34.99 19.17
N ALA A 620 20.79 35.52 17.93
CA ALA A 620 20.66 36.95 17.63
C ALA A 620 19.21 37.42 17.40
N GLY A 621 18.22 36.52 17.46
CA GLY A 621 16.81 36.79 17.13
C GLY A 621 16.31 35.98 15.93
N PHE A 622 15.07 36.22 15.52
CA PHE A 622 14.51 35.59 14.33
C PHE A 622 15.14 36.16 13.06
N LYS A 623 15.78 35.31 12.25
CA LYS A 623 16.26 35.66 10.92
C LYS A 623 15.24 35.30 9.86
N LYS A 624 15.03 36.18 8.89
CA LYS A 624 14.23 35.93 7.70
C LYS A 624 15.06 35.24 6.63
N PHE A 625 14.49 34.24 5.98
CA PHE A 625 15.09 33.58 4.83
C PHE A 625 14.24 33.87 3.58
N THR A 626 14.71 34.86 2.82
CA THR A 626 14.23 35.21 1.47
C THR A 626 15.19 34.67 0.41
N GLY A 627 14.69 34.39 -0.80
CA GLY A 627 15.54 33.92 -1.89
C GLY A 627 15.72 32.41 -1.91
N ILE A 628 14.61 31.66 -1.85
CA ILE A 628 14.62 30.25 -2.22
C ILE A 628 14.71 30.18 -3.75
N SER A 629 15.61 29.34 -4.27
CA SER A 629 15.85 29.22 -5.71
C SER A 629 14.61 28.73 -6.47
N VAL A 630 13.92 29.65 -7.15
CA VAL A 630 12.99 29.35 -8.24
C VAL A 630 13.83 29.06 -9.50
N ASP A 631 13.55 27.96 -10.19
CA ASP A 631 14.24 27.53 -11.43
C ASP A 631 15.77 27.30 -11.32
N GLY A 632 16.22 26.85 -10.15
CA GLY A 632 17.45 26.04 -10.01
C GLY A 632 18.78 26.76 -9.75
N VAL A 633 18.87 28.09 -9.85
CA VAL A 633 20.10 28.84 -9.50
C VAL A 633 19.80 30.16 -8.80
N ILE A 634 20.22 30.28 -7.53
CA ILE A 634 20.88 31.44 -6.86
C ILE A 634 21.05 31.07 -5.37
N ALA A 635 22.17 31.50 -4.76
CA ALA A 635 22.46 31.25 -3.35
C ALA A 635 21.55 32.07 -2.41
N PRO A 636 21.17 31.55 -1.24
CA PRO A 636 20.32 32.28 -0.30
C PRO A 636 21.01 33.54 0.22
N THR A 637 20.33 34.68 0.14
CA THR A 637 20.78 35.94 0.74
C THR A 637 20.06 36.18 2.06
N LEU A 638 20.85 36.21 3.13
CA LEU A 638 20.39 36.67 4.44
C LEU A 638 20.10 38.18 4.38
N THR A 639 18.90 38.57 4.80
CA THR A 639 18.55 39.97 5.08
C THR A 639 18.03 40.05 6.51
N ASP A 640 18.56 41.00 7.29
CA ASP A 640 18.16 41.24 8.68
C ASP A 640 16.68 41.68 8.82
#